data_AF-M0A5U0-F1
#
_entry.id   AF-M0A5U0-F1
#
_cell.length_a   1.000
_cell.length_b   1.000
_cell.length_c   1.000
_cell.angle_alpha   90.00
_cell.angle_beta   90.00
_cell.angle_gamma   90.00
#
_symmetry.space_group_name_H-M   'P 1'
#
loop_
_entity.id
_entity.type
_entity.pdbx_description
1 polymer ?
#
loop_
_entity_poly.entity_id
_entity_poly.type
_entity_poly.pdbx_seq_one_letter_code
_entity_poly.pdbx_strand_id
1 'polypeptide(L)'
;MYVRGTVAGEVEVRTVSTSYGDSELAEVPVRLATATDRVDDGNDAAAADENCAQSADQGGQVTLGELDTGSGSEPGSGFDTDTETDAGADTDADSGTDDEIDPTTVTLWNKWTESAELLEPGMELLVTNAAEDEYQGEQQYKTTGDSYVVVEPSFHVNVTSIRNWVECPRLYFLNKLSGVPLNYPVVKGTLVHEVFGDLLRGRDLEESIDARVDERGLELGLLGETADGAAEDVRENAKAIEGWLEQGRLTDEDRATTATDNSERAFEPAEGSWRSEQLLISETFGIRGRADAIRRGAPVELKTGKNLKKEPRFKDKVQAACYALLLEEHGGDVDTGTLLYTKNSALDRNEETGDLTPAKEFSMGSGLLKFVVRLRNEIAAMEVKGDIPTGYEGNAKCEYCFEQDTCMVVSGRLDQESKAGQIGQSLPAEEREFFDRFYHAIEDERREVHREFAKLWEQDAQERADDDRALIDLAFEESRALEEGRWELRARRTGSATSKLREGDLVLASDGHPVRGSSELARIERLGEDEVVLTADERVEVTRLDVYPSELTTDRLLAALHDALLKGDKRRKDVLFGREEPVFDSPDEVFIDNNEAQDEAVRKAVGAADCALIHGPPGTGKTYTIARAIRAMVERGERVLLSAFTNRAVDNALEALLDQLEGVIDEERIIRVGSESGVREDMQPYRFDRSGDPGDRAAALQNAQVVAATTATCGSRVMKEQAFDVALVDEAAQLTEPGTFAAVNLADRFVLVGDHEQLPPVVRAENDLTESLFERLVELHPEAGVMLTQQYRMNQRIQAFASQEFYDGKLRPADGEVAGRTLDDLTGVSREDLPANIRDAVSFVAVEGDGSRYTDSTEAARIADLIEDYRAAGLDPSDIGVIAPFRAQVSEISRHVPEAVAVDTVDRFQGSSQEVIIVSFTATRTLEGPIFDDYRRINVALTRPKRALVLVGDPNALETDPVYARMLEWAQR
;
A
#
# COMPACT_ATOMS: atom_id res chain seq x y z
N MET A 1 -20.50 3.58 26.76
CA MET A 1 -19.46 2.58 27.07
C MET A 1 -19.19 1.75 25.84
N TYR A 2 -17.91 1.56 25.53
CA TYR A 2 -17.44 0.62 24.50
C TYR A 2 -16.92 -0.64 25.18
N VAL A 3 -17.17 -1.79 24.54
CA VAL A 3 -16.65 -3.11 24.93
C VAL A 3 -15.92 -3.65 23.71
N ARG A 4 -14.58 -3.68 23.74
CA ARG A 4 -13.73 -4.25 22.68
C ARG A 4 -13.00 -5.48 23.23
N GLY A 5 -12.85 -6.50 22.41
CA GLY A 5 -12.08 -7.69 22.76
C GLY A 5 -12.15 -8.79 21.70
N THR A 6 -11.47 -9.89 21.97
CA THR A 6 -11.38 -11.04 21.06
C THR A 6 -12.33 -12.15 21.49
N VAL A 7 -13.05 -12.76 20.55
CA VAL A 7 -13.93 -13.91 20.82
C VAL A 7 -13.11 -15.10 21.30
N ALA A 8 -13.46 -15.62 22.47
CA ALA A 8 -12.62 -16.57 23.23
C ALA A 8 -13.08 -18.04 23.16
N GLY A 9 -14.24 -18.30 22.53
CA GLY A 9 -14.87 -19.63 22.50
C GLY A 9 -16.13 -19.65 21.63
N GLU A 10 -16.87 -20.75 21.69
CA GLU A 10 -18.12 -20.93 20.92
C GLU A 10 -19.20 -19.92 21.34
N VAL A 11 -19.97 -19.44 20.36
CA VAL A 11 -21.10 -18.50 20.57
C VAL A 11 -22.41 -19.27 20.72
N GLU A 12 -23.10 -19.10 21.85
CA GLU A 12 -24.40 -19.76 22.08
C GLU A 12 -25.56 -18.86 21.63
N VAL A 13 -26.31 -19.27 20.59
CA VAL A 13 -27.54 -18.58 20.15
C VAL A 13 -28.78 -19.33 20.65
N ARG A 14 -29.69 -18.63 21.34
CA ARG A 14 -30.92 -19.23 21.88
C ARG A 14 -32.14 -18.30 21.84
N THR A 15 -33.31 -18.89 21.63
CA THR A 15 -34.61 -18.20 21.73
C THR A 15 -35.12 -18.22 23.18
N VAL A 16 -35.49 -17.05 23.70
CA VAL A 16 -36.04 -16.87 25.06
C VAL A 16 -37.40 -16.18 24.99
N SER A 17 -38.40 -16.78 25.64
CA SER A 17 -39.74 -16.19 25.75
C SER A 17 -39.77 -15.06 26.79
N THR A 18 -39.95 -13.83 26.33
CA THR A 18 -40.08 -12.63 27.17
C THR A 18 -41.56 -12.24 27.39
N SER A 19 -41.81 -11.25 28.24
CA SER A 19 -43.15 -10.67 28.43
C SER A 19 -43.71 -9.94 27.19
N TYR A 20 -42.88 -9.71 26.17
CA TYR A 20 -43.23 -9.05 24.91
C TYR A 20 -43.31 -10.01 23.70
N GLY A 21 -42.98 -11.29 23.89
CA GLY A 21 -42.91 -12.31 22.85
C GLY A 21 -41.61 -13.11 22.92
N ASP A 22 -41.45 -14.08 22.03
CA ASP A 22 -40.17 -14.77 21.85
C ASP A 22 -39.12 -13.81 21.28
N SER A 23 -37.89 -13.91 21.75
CA SER A 23 -36.77 -13.05 21.33
C SER A 23 -35.49 -13.87 21.29
N GLU A 24 -34.65 -13.61 20.30
CA GLU A 24 -33.35 -14.26 20.18
C GLU A 24 -32.31 -13.46 20.94
N LEU A 25 -31.40 -14.19 21.60
CA LEU A 25 -30.19 -13.67 22.19
C LEU A 25 -29.01 -14.58 21.82
N ALA A 26 -27.82 -13.99 21.74
CA ALA A 26 -26.56 -14.70 21.57
C ALA A 26 -25.62 -14.34 22.71
N GLU A 27 -24.97 -15.33 23.31
CA GLU A 27 -23.95 -15.16 24.34
C GLU A 27 -22.58 -15.39 23.72
N VAL A 28 -21.77 -14.32 23.67
CA VAL A 28 -20.43 -14.32 23.09
C VAL A 28 -19.40 -14.24 24.23
N PRO A 29 -18.54 -15.25 24.42
CA PRO A 29 -17.42 -15.15 25.35
C PRO A 29 -16.31 -14.28 24.74
N VAL A 30 -15.89 -13.23 25.44
CA VAL A 30 -14.91 -12.24 24.96
C VAL A 30 -13.79 -12.02 25.97
N ARG A 31 -12.54 -12.09 25.53
CA ARG A 31 -11.38 -11.56 26.26
C ARG A 31 -11.28 -10.07 25.97
N LEU A 32 -11.56 -9.25 26.98
CA LEU A 32 -11.56 -7.78 26.85
C LEU A 32 -10.15 -7.26 26.59
N ALA A 33 -10.03 -6.23 25.75
CA ALA A 33 -8.77 -5.49 25.62
C ALA A 33 -8.38 -4.85 26.97
N THR A 34 -7.07 -4.82 27.26
CA THR A 34 -6.54 -4.25 28.51
C THR A 34 -6.71 -2.74 28.57
N ALA A 35 -6.73 -2.18 29.79
CA ALA A 35 -7.21 -0.81 30.03
C ALA A 35 -6.32 0.33 29.48
N THR A 36 -5.25 0.03 28.74
CA THR A 36 -4.42 1.01 28.01
C THR A 36 -5.15 1.63 26.82
N ASP A 37 -6.14 0.94 26.24
CA ASP A 37 -6.85 1.39 25.03
C ASP A 37 -8.04 2.33 25.34
N ARG A 38 -8.16 2.79 26.59
CA ARG A 38 -9.20 3.74 27.00
C ARG A 38 -8.73 5.17 26.77
N VAL A 39 -9.00 5.70 25.58
CA VAL A 39 -9.10 7.15 25.41
C VAL A 39 -10.25 7.64 26.30
N ASP A 40 -9.91 8.40 27.33
CA ASP A 40 -10.88 8.97 28.27
C ASP A 40 -11.44 10.26 27.64
N ASP A 41 -12.76 10.30 27.38
CA ASP A 41 -13.47 11.47 26.83
C ASP A 41 -13.56 12.60 27.88
N GLY A 42 -12.41 13.13 28.25
CA GLY A 42 -12.19 14.12 29.30
C GLY A 42 -12.24 15.55 28.80
N ASN A 43 -13.45 16.04 28.54
CA ASN A 43 -13.79 17.44 28.19
C ASN A 43 -12.86 18.51 28.80
N ASP A 44 -12.07 19.17 27.95
CA ASP A 44 -11.03 20.12 28.37
C ASP A 44 -11.64 21.47 28.83
N ALA A 45 -11.69 21.67 30.15
CA ALA A 45 -12.32 22.84 30.77
C ALA A 45 -11.54 23.35 32.00
N ALA A 46 -10.29 23.74 31.80
CA ALA A 46 -9.43 24.28 32.86
C ALA A 46 -9.54 25.82 33.00
N ALA A 47 -10.40 26.32 33.91
CA ALA A 47 -10.25 27.67 34.50
C ALA A 47 -11.03 27.90 35.81
N ALA A 48 -10.32 28.43 36.83
CA ALA A 48 -10.82 28.98 38.11
C ALA A 48 -11.56 28.01 39.07
N ASP A 49 -11.22 27.91 40.36
CA ASP A 49 -11.05 29.05 41.27
C ASP A 49 -10.10 28.76 42.47
N GLU A 50 -9.71 29.80 43.21
CA GLU A 50 -8.78 29.71 44.35
C GLU A 50 -9.44 29.28 45.68
N ASN A 51 -8.59 28.89 46.65
CA ASN A 51 -8.84 28.83 48.10
C ASN A 51 -9.87 27.80 48.63
N CYS A 52 -9.39 26.83 49.43
CA CYS A 52 -9.31 27.02 50.90
C CYS A 52 -8.49 25.90 51.58
N ALA A 53 -7.96 26.17 52.77
CA ALA A 53 -7.11 25.24 53.53
C ALA A 53 -7.82 24.64 54.77
N GLN A 54 -7.17 23.65 55.40
CA GLN A 54 -7.52 22.99 56.69
C GLN A 54 -8.64 21.92 56.54
N SER A 55 -8.60 20.74 57.18
CA SER A 55 -8.05 20.37 58.50
C SER A 55 -8.06 18.84 58.75
N ALA A 56 -7.24 18.37 59.72
CA ALA A 56 -7.31 17.11 60.49
C ALA A 56 -7.28 15.76 59.72
N ASP A 57 -6.33 14.82 59.91
CA ASP A 57 -5.72 14.19 61.12
C ASP A 57 -6.51 12.98 61.68
N GLN A 58 -5.76 11.91 62.00
CA GLN A 58 -6.15 10.64 62.67
C GLN A 58 -7.03 9.68 61.82
N GLY A 59 -6.78 8.37 61.70
CA GLY A 59 -5.74 7.50 62.29
C GLY A 59 -6.36 6.11 62.59
N GLY A 60 -5.65 4.99 62.35
CA GLY A 60 -6.29 3.67 62.56
C GLY A 60 -5.59 2.43 61.97
N GLN A 61 -4.38 2.17 62.45
CA GLN A 61 -3.62 0.92 62.29
C GLN A 61 -4.40 -0.35 62.75
N VAL A 62 -4.01 -1.54 62.24
CA VAL A 62 -3.83 -2.86 62.96
C VAL A 62 -4.33 -4.13 62.20
N THR A 63 -3.36 -4.83 61.58
CA THR A 63 -3.10 -6.29 61.41
C THR A 63 -4.20 -7.38 61.32
N LEU A 64 -4.08 -8.19 60.25
CA LEU A 64 -3.81 -9.66 60.20
C LEU A 64 -4.27 -10.58 61.35
N GLY A 65 -4.87 -11.72 60.98
CA GLY A 65 -5.07 -12.92 61.82
C GLY A 65 -5.21 -14.20 60.98
N GLU A 66 -4.57 -15.29 61.42
CA GLU A 66 -4.28 -16.53 60.65
C GLU A 66 -5.22 -17.72 60.94
N LEU A 67 -5.24 -18.71 60.00
CA LEU A 67 -5.41 -20.18 60.17
C LEU A 67 -6.72 -20.70 60.87
N ASP A 68 -7.29 -21.90 60.60
CA ASP A 68 -6.71 -23.21 60.30
C ASP A 68 -7.79 -24.30 59.96
N THR A 69 -7.33 -25.47 59.52
CA THR A 69 -7.90 -26.86 59.64
C THR A 69 -9.05 -27.39 58.76
N GLY A 70 -8.71 -28.47 58.02
CA GLY A 70 -9.41 -29.77 58.08
C GLY A 70 -10.25 -30.21 56.86
N SER A 71 -10.23 -31.44 56.32
CA SER A 71 -9.36 -32.63 56.32
C SER A 71 -10.16 -33.85 55.81
N GLY A 72 -9.64 -34.62 54.83
CA GLY A 72 -10.14 -35.96 54.43
C GLY A 72 -11.28 -35.98 53.38
N SER A 73 -11.44 -37.01 52.53
CA SER A 73 -10.66 -38.26 52.35
C SER A 73 -10.99 -38.99 51.02
N GLU A 74 -9.96 -39.64 50.46
CA GLU A 74 -9.84 -40.64 49.36
C GLU A 74 -10.96 -41.73 49.16
N PRO A 75 -10.88 -42.66 48.16
CA PRO A 75 -10.62 -42.49 46.71
C PRO A 75 -11.41 -43.51 45.80
N GLY A 76 -11.10 -43.55 44.50
CA GLY A 76 -11.15 -44.77 43.67
C GLY A 76 -11.42 -44.54 42.17
N SER A 77 -10.95 -45.30 41.18
CA SER A 77 -9.83 -46.27 40.98
C SER A 77 -10.19 -47.14 39.75
N GLY A 78 -9.29 -47.25 38.77
CA GLY A 78 -9.40 -48.16 37.59
C GLY A 78 -8.74 -47.53 36.34
N PHE A 79 -7.53 -47.92 35.92
CA PHE A 79 -7.19 -49.12 35.08
C PHE A 79 -7.97 -49.12 33.74
N ASP A 80 -7.43 -49.25 32.52
CA ASP A 80 -6.12 -49.70 31.94
C ASP A 80 -6.10 -49.27 30.42
N THR A 81 -5.05 -49.25 29.59
CA THR A 81 -3.58 -49.57 29.61
C THR A 81 -2.87 -48.83 28.44
N ASP A 82 -1.59 -48.49 28.58
CA ASP A 82 -0.41 -48.69 27.68
C ASP A 82 -0.56 -48.63 26.11
N THR A 83 0.40 -48.11 25.30
CA THR A 83 1.87 -48.01 25.48
C THR A 83 2.54 -47.00 24.50
N GLU A 84 3.58 -46.31 24.97
CA GLU A 84 4.88 -45.88 24.34
C GLU A 84 5.01 -45.76 22.79
N THR A 85 5.68 -44.74 22.22
CA THR A 85 7.11 -44.35 22.43
C THR A 85 7.41 -42.87 22.13
N ASP A 86 8.64 -42.45 22.42
CA ASP A 86 9.08 -41.11 22.88
C ASP A 86 10.12 -40.42 21.95
N ALA A 87 10.41 -39.14 22.26
CA ALA A 87 11.42 -38.21 21.73
C ALA A 87 11.17 -37.57 20.34
N GLY A 88 11.35 -36.25 20.14
CA GLY A 88 11.71 -35.17 21.07
C GLY A 88 12.73 -34.19 20.47
N ALA A 89 12.33 -32.93 20.27
CA ALA A 89 13.21 -31.80 19.98
C ALA A 89 12.48 -30.50 20.34
N ASP A 90 13.06 -29.73 21.27
CA ASP A 90 12.46 -28.51 21.82
C ASP A 90 12.55 -27.32 20.85
N THR A 91 11.52 -26.48 20.86
CA THR A 91 11.60 -25.07 20.45
C THR A 91 11.01 -24.25 21.59
N ASP A 92 11.88 -23.57 22.35
CA ASP A 92 11.47 -22.67 23.42
C ASP A 92 10.68 -21.49 22.85
N ALA A 93 9.35 -21.53 23.02
CA ALA A 93 8.49 -20.38 22.83
C ALA A 93 8.48 -19.53 24.11
N ASP A 94 8.60 -18.22 23.96
CA ASP A 94 8.66 -17.25 25.05
C ASP A 94 7.35 -17.28 25.86
N SER A 95 7.41 -17.89 27.05
CA SER A 95 6.26 -18.07 27.94
C SER A 95 6.13 -16.87 28.88
N GLY A 96 5.79 -15.73 28.29
CA GLY A 96 5.13 -14.66 29.01
C GLY A 96 3.88 -15.21 29.70
N THR A 97 3.75 -14.98 31.00
CA THR A 97 2.64 -15.51 31.80
C THR A 97 1.35 -14.76 31.50
N ASP A 98 0.55 -15.28 30.57
CA ASP A 98 -0.88 -14.98 30.49
C ASP A 98 -1.53 -15.46 31.80
N ASP A 99 -1.97 -14.52 32.64
CA ASP A 99 -2.92 -14.82 33.70
C ASP A 99 -4.25 -15.26 33.04
N GLU A 100 -4.73 -16.46 33.35
CA GLU A 100 -6.02 -16.97 32.87
C GLU A 100 -7.18 -16.13 33.42
N ILE A 101 -7.50 -15.02 32.73
CA ILE A 101 -8.73 -14.26 32.94
C ILE A 101 -9.86 -15.02 32.24
N ASP A 102 -10.83 -15.51 33.03
CA ASP A 102 -12.06 -16.11 32.49
C ASP A 102 -12.77 -15.13 31.53
N PRO A 103 -13.17 -15.58 30.33
CA PRO A 103 -13.71 -14.70 29.31
C PRO A 103 -15.04 -14.07 29.75
N THR A 104 -15.19 -12.77 29.55
CA THR A 104 -16.40 -12.04 29.92
C THR A 104 -17.50 -12.25 28.87
N THR A 105 -18.72 -12.52 29.33
CA THR A 105 -19.87 -12.71 28.43
C THR A 105 -20.44 -11.38 27.93
N VAL A 106 -20.64 -11.29 26.61
CA VAL A 106 -21.36 -10.20 25.93
C VAL A 106 -22.65 -10.76 25.31
N THR A 107 -23.81 -10.33 25.81
CA THR A 107 -25.12 -10.75 25.29
C THR A 107 -25.62 -9.83 24.19
N LEU A 108 -25.74 -10.35 22.97
CA LEU A 108 -26.27 -9.65 21.80
C LEU A 108 -27.76 -9.95 21.65
N TRP A 109 -28.59 -8.91 21.46
CA TRP A 109 -30.06 -9.03 21.42
C TRP A 109 -30.65 -8.59 20.07
N ASN A 110 -31.81 -9.19 19.73
CA ASN A 110 -32.56 -8.86 18.51
C ASN A 110 -31.67 -9.05 17.26
N LYS A 111 -31.78 -8.15 16.27
CA LYS A 111 -31.03 -8.14 15.01
C LYS A 111 -29.49 -8.25 15.11
N TRP A 112 -28.90 -8.15 16.29
CA TRP A 112 -27.47 -8.37 16.51
C TRP A 112 -27.11 -9.85 16.73
N THR A 113 -28.07 -10.74 16.99
CA THR A 113 -27.86 -12.20 16.99
C THR A 113 -27.36 -12.68 15.62
N GLU A 114 -27.93 -12.13 14.55
CA GLU A 114 -27.50 -12.38 13.16
C GLU A 114 -26.03 -11.97 12.90
N SER A 115 -25.44 -11.07 13.70
CA SER A 115 -23.99 -10.79 13.65
C SER A 115 -23.17 -11.73 14.54
N ALA A 116 -23.79 -12.33 15.55
CA ALA A 116 -23.16 -13.35 16.41
C ALA A 116 -22.93 -14.66 15.64
N GLU A 117 -23.83 -15.01 14.72
CA GLU A 117 -23.69 -16.17 13.81
C GLU A 117 -22.48 -16.08 12.88
N LEU A 118 -21.92 -14.88 12.69
CA LEU A 118 -20.72 -14.67 11.89
C LEU A 118 -19.42 -14.94 12.67
N LEU A 119 -19.46 -14.83 14.00
CA LEU A 119 -18.29 -14.82 14.88
C LEU A 119 -17.66 -16.19 15.05
N GLU A 120 -16.33 -16.22 15.06
CA GLU A 120 -15.50 -17.38 15.36
C GLU A 120 -14.43 -17.03 16.40
N PRO A 121 -13.90 -18.00 17.16
CA PRO A 121 -12.80 -17.76 18.10
C PRO A 121 -11.60 -17.09 17.41
N GLY A 122 -11.04 -16.06 18.04
CA GLY A 122 -9.96 -15.24 17.47
C GLY A 122 -10.42 -13.98 16.73
N MET A 123 -11.71 -13.84 16.38
CA MET A 123 -12.21 -12.60 15.77
C MET A 123 -12.30 -11.44 16.78
N GLU A 124 -12.06 -10.21 16.32
CA GLU A 124 -12.32 -9.00 17.09
C GLU A 124 -13.81 -8.62 17.11
N LEU A 125 -14.30 -8.21 18.29
CA LEU A 125 -15.64 -7.69 18.50
C LEU A 125 -15.59 -6.33 19.20
N LEU A 126 -16.32 -5.35 18.66
CA LEU A 126 -16.62 -4.09 19.32
C LEU A 126 -18.13 -3.93 19.51
N VAL A 127 -18.56 -3.66 20.75
CA VAL A 127 -19.95 -3.29 21.07
C VAL A 127 -19.98 -1.88 21.64
N THR A 128 -20.67 -0.98 20.95
CA THR A 128 -20.88 0.40 21.38
C THR A 128 -22.11 0.50 22.28
N ASN A 129 -22.17 1.53 23.13
CA ASN A 129 -23.30 1.79 24.04
C ASN A 129 -23.78 0.55 24.83
N ALA A 130 -22.85 -0.32 25.19
CA ALA A 130 -23.13 -1.52 25.97
C ALA A 130 -23.62 -1.14 27.38
N ALA A 131 -24.54 -1.93 27.92
CA ALA A 131 -24.92 -1.87 29.33
C ALA A 131 -24.18 -2.96 30.12
N GLU A 132 -23.63 -2.59 31.27
CA GLU A 132 -23.14 -3.54 32.25
C GLU A 132 -24.29 -4.32 32.91
N ASP A 133 -24.02 -5.56 33.27
CA ASP A 133 -24.85 -6.42 34.10
C ASP A 133 -23.95 -7.20 35.07
N GLU A 134 -24.50 -7.68 36.19
CA GLU A 134 -23.76 -8.53 37.14
C GLU A 134 -24.57 -9.80 37.37
N TYR A 135 -24.01 -10.95 36.98
CA TYR A 135 -24.67 -12.24 37.09
C TYR A 135 -23.79 -13.22 37.86
N GLN A 136 -24.32 -13.77 38.95
CA GLN A 136 -23.62 -14.68 39.87
C GLN A 136 -22.29 -14.15 40.48
N GLY A 137 -22.01 -12.85 40.34
CA GLY A 137 -20.77 -12.19 40.80
C GLY A 137 -19.75 -11.94 39.69
N GLU A 138 -20.07 -12.31 38.46
CA GLU A 138 -19.29 -12.00 37.25
C GLU A 138 -19.88 -10.76 36.57
N GLN A 139 -19.01 -9.85 36.13
CA GLN A 139 -19.40 -8.70 35.32
C GLN A 139 -19.67 -9.19 33.89
N GLN A 140 -20.76 -8.73 33.29
CA GLN A 140 -21.19 -9.08 31.93
C GLN A 140 -21.65 -7.83 31.19
N TYR A 141 -21.76 -7.91 29.86
CA TYR A 141 -22.22 -6.80 29.02
C TYR A 141 -23.39 -7.22 28.14
N LYS A 142 -24.24 -6.26 27.75
CA LYS A 142 -25.33 -6.53 26.79
C LYS A 142 -25.61 -5.35 25.87
N THR A 143 -26.05 -5.65 24.65
CA THR A 143 -26.47 -4.63 23.68
C THR A 143 -27.74 -3.90 24.15
N THR A 144 -27.77 -2.59 23.98
CA THR A 144 -28.93 -1.73 24.25
C THR A 144 -29.69 -1.37 22.97
N GLY A 145 -30.75 -0.55 23.11
CA GLY A 145 -31.47 0.04 21.97
C GLY A 145 -30.57 0.89 21.06
N ASP A 146 -29.46 1.42 21.59
CA ASP A 146 -28.55 2.35 20.93
C ASP A 146 -27.17 1.73 20.63
N SER A 147 -26.99 0.44 20.95
CA SER A 147 -25.77 -0.30 20.62
C SER A 147 -25.63 -0.59 19.13
N TYR A 148 -24.40 -0.46 18.66
CA TYR A 148 -23.88 -1.11 17.46
C TYR A 148 -22.99 -2.30 17.85
N VAL A 149 -22.97 -3.33 17.01
CA VAL A 149 -22.04 -4.46 17.11
C VAL A 149 -21.24 -4.48 15.82
N VAL A 150 -19.92 -4.39 15.93
CA VAL A 150 -18.98 -4.32 14.82
C VAL A 150 -18.04 -5.52 14.94
N VAL A 151 -18.04 -6.36 13.92
CA VAL A 151 -17.16 -7.52 13.79
C VAL A 151 -15.94 -7.07 13.01
N GLU A 152 -14.74 -7.34 13.52
CA GLU A 152 -13.46 -6.91 12.93
C GLU A 152 -13.38 -5.38 12.72
N PRO A 153 -13.47 -4.55 13.78
CA PRO A 153 -13.44 -3.08 13.67
C PRO A 153 -12.22 -2.58 12.86
N SER A 154 -11.07 -3.21 13.02
CA SER A 154 -9.83 -2.96 12.27
C SER A 154 -9.96 -3.19 10.76
N PHE A 155 -10.83 -4.09 10.29
CA PHE A 155 -11.03 -4.38 8.86
C PHE A 155 -11.90 -3.30 8.19
N HIS A 156 -11.30 -2.50 7.31
CA HIS A 156 -11.89 -1.26 6.79
C HIS A 156 -12.64 -1.42 5.46
N VAL A 157 -13.96 -1.63 5.55
CA VAL A 157 -14.79 -1.86 4.36
C VAL A 157 -15.14 -0.55 3.65
N ASN A 158 -14.92 -0.50 2.33
CA ASN A 158 -15.30 0.65 1.51
C ASN A 158 -16.82 0.79 1.39
N VAL A 159 -17.36 2.02 1.50
CA VAL A 159 -18.81 2.31 1.31
C VAL A 159 -19.36 1.74 0.00
N THR A 160 -18.60 1.80 -1.09
CA THR A 160 -19.00 1.26 -2.40
C THR A 160 -19.12 -0.27 -2.39
N SER A 161 -18.30 -0.96 -1.59
CA SER A 161 -18.36 -2.41 -1.37
C SER A 161 -19.65 -2.79 -0.64
N ILE A 162 -19.99 -2.09 0.45
CA ILE A 162 -21.23 -2.30 1.21
C ILE A 162 -22.45 -2.09 0.28
N ARG A 163 -22.45 -1.03 -0.53
CA ARG A 163 -23.50 -0.76 -1.52
C ARG A 163 -23.68 -1.92 -2.51
N ASN A 164 -22.59 -2.50 -3.00
CA ASN A 164 -22.64 -3.57 -4.00
C ASN A 164 -23.08 -4.91 -3.37
N TRP A 165 -22.68 -5.17 -2.12
CA TRP A 165 -23.06 -6.34 -1.33
C TRP A 165 -24.59 -6.48 -1.18
N VAL A 166 -25.29 -5.37 -0.95
CA VAL A 166 -26.78 -5.30 -0.91
C VAL A 166 -27.44 -5.93 -2.14
N GLU A 167 -26.83 -5.80 -3.31
CA GLU A 167 -27.35 -6.41 -4.54
C GLU A 167 -26.94 -7.87 -4.64
N CYS A 168 -25.62 -8.12 -4.60
CA CYS A 168 -25.03 -9.42 -4.80
C CYS A 168 -23.63 -9.46 -4.15
N PRO A 169 -23.44 -10.20 -3.05
CA PRO A 169 -22.13 -10.35 -2.41
C PRO A 169 -21.00 -10.81 -3.34
N ARG A 170 -21.30 -11.64 -4.35
CA ARG A 170 -20.31 -12.08 -5.34
C ARG A 170 -19.74 -10.94 -6.22
N LEU A 171 -20.41 -9.79 -6.33
CA LEU A 171 -19.84 -8.62 -7.01
C LEU A 171 -18.63 -8.06 -6.28
N TYR A 172 -18.59 -8.14 -4.95
CA TYR A 172 -17.45 -7.69 -4.16
C TYR A 172 -16.20 -8.51 -4.51
N PHE A 173 -16.30 -9.84 -4.49
CA PHE A 173 -15.25 -10.76 -4.92
C PHE A 173 -14.80 -10.51 -6.37
N LEU A 174 -15.74 -10.40 -7.31
CA LEU A 174 -15.41 -10.20 -8.73
C LEU A 174 -14.68 -8.87 -8.98
N ASN A 175 -15.08 -7.79 -8.30
CA ASN A 175 -14.43 -6.48 -8.44
C ASN A 175 -12.97 -6.49 -7.98
N LYS A 176 -12.61 -7.30 -6.97
CA LYS A 176 -11.21 -7.51 -6.55
C LYS A 176 -10.37 -8.18 -7.64
N LEU A 177 -10.97 -9.05 -8.47
CA LEU A 177 -10.27 -9.82 -9.49
C LEU A 177 -10.16 -9.13 -10.86
N SER A 178 -11.18 -8.38 -11.30
CA SER A 178 -11.17 -7.76 -12.63
C SER A 178 -10.48 -6.40 -12.65
N GLY A 179 -10.51 -5.67 -11.53
CA GLY A 179 -10.18 -4.25 -11.47
C GLY A 179 -11.21 -3.39 -12.22
N VAL A 180 -11.01 -2.06 -12.23
CA VAL A 180 -11.90 -1.15 -12.97
C VAL A 180 -11.56 -1.18 -14.47
N PRO A 181 -12.47 -1.65 -15.35
CA PRO A 181 -12.20 -1.70 -16.79
C PRO A 181 -12.17 -0.31 -17.44
N LEU A 182 -11.44 -0.16 -18.54
CA LEU A 182 -11.57 1.01 -19.41
C LEU A 182 -12.84 0.86 -20.26
N ASN A 183 -13.92 1.53 -19.87
CA ASN A 183 -15.12 1.65 -20.70
C ASN A 183 -15.73 3.05 -20.60
N TYR A 184 -16.40 3.48 -21.68
CA TYR A 184 -16.92 4.83 -21.77
C TYR A 184 -17.97 5.19 -20.69
N PRO A 185 -18.92 4.31 -20.30
CA PRO A 185 -19.81 4.57 -19.16
C PRO A 185 -19.09 4.88 -17.84
N VAL A 186 -17.96 4.24 -17.56
CA VAL A 186 -17.13 4.52 -16.38
C VAL A 186 -16.39 5.86 -16.54
N VAL A 187 -15.75 6.12 -17.68
CA VAL A 187 -15.02 7.39 -17.94
C VAL A 187 -15.97 8.59 -17.89
N LYS A 188 -17.11 8.53 -18.60
CA LYS A 188 -18.19 9.52 -18.52
C LYS A 188 -18.73 9.67 -17.09
N GLY A 189 -18.83 8.56 -16.36
CA GLY A 189 -19.18 8.56 -14.94
C GLY A 189 -18.22 9.42 -14.12
N THR A 190 -16.91 9.16 -14.23
CA THR A 190 -15.84 9.91 -13.56
C THR A 190 -15.88 11.39 -13.92
N LEU A 191 -15.90 11.74 -15.21
CA LEU A 191 -16.00 13.12 -15.70
C LEU A 191 -17.16 13.89 -15.07
N VAL A 192 -18.33 13.27 -14.92
CA VAL A 192 -19.52 13.92 -14.33
C VAL A 192 -19.37 14.18 -12.82
N HIS A 193 -18.60 13.36 -12.08
CA HIS A 193 -18.32 13.62 -10.65
C HIS A 193 -17.21 14.68 -10.51
N GLU A 194 -16.17 14.64 -11.35
CA GLU A 194 -15.11 15.67 -11.37
C GLU A 194 -15.67 17.07 -11.68
N VAL A 195 -16.54 17.18 -12.70
CA VAL A 195 -17.27 18.42 -13.00
C VAL A 195 -18.23 18.82 -11.88
N PHE A 196 -18.83 17.87 -11.14
CA PHE A 196 -19.65 18.21 -9.97
C PHE A 196 -18.84 18.86 -8.85
N GLY A 197 -17.67 18.29 -8.51
CA GLY A 197 -16.75 18.88 -7.53
C GLY A 197 -16.29 20.28 -7.94
N ASP A 198 -15.94 20.47 -9.21
CA ASP A 198 -15.55 21.77 -9.76
C ASP A 198 -16.67 22.83 -9.65
N LEU A 199 -17.93 22.47 -9.92
CA LEU A 199 -19.10 23.35 -9.76
C LEU A 199 -19.38 23.73 -8.29
N LEU A 200 -19.10 22.82 -7.36
CA LEU A 200 -19.22 23.07 -5.91
C LEU A 200 -18.15 24.07 -5.44
N ARG A 201 -16.92 23.93 -5.94
CA ARG A 201 -15.80 24.87 -5.74
C ARG A 201 -15.98 26.20 -6.49
N GLY A 202 -17.00 26.29 -7.35
CA GLY A 202 -17.43 27.53 -7.99
C GLY A 202 -16.80 27.82 -9.37
N ARG A 203 -16.20 26.82 -10.01
CA ARG A 203 -15.75 26.92 -11.41
C ARG A 203 -16.94 27.03 -12.37
N ASP A 204 -16.68 27.56 -13.56
CA ASP A 204 -17.66 27.61 -14.65
C ASP A 204 -17.95 26.21 -15.22
N LEU A 205 -19.19 25.95 -15.61
CA LEU A 205 -19.63 24.65 -16.13
C LEU A 205 -18.88 24.24 -17.40
N GLU A 206 -18.76 25.14 -18.38
CA GLU A 206 -18.17 24.83 -19.68
C GLU A 206 -16.64 24.72 -19.55
N GLU A 207 -16.01 25.62 -18.79
CA GLU A 207 -14.58 25.53 -18.46
C GLU A 207 -14.22 24.20 -17.76
N SER A 208 -15.05 23.76 -16.80
CA SER A 208 -14.84 22.50 -16.10
C SER A 208 -14.99 21.29 -17.02
N ILE A 209 -15.99 21.30 -17.91
CA ILE A 209 -16.17 20.21 -18.89
C ILE A 209 -14.98 20.14 -19.84
N ASP A 210 -14.59 21.28 -20.43
CA ASP A 210 -13.50 21.31 -21.40
C ASP A 210 -12.17 20.87 -20.76
N ALA A 211 -11.85 21.34 -19.55
CA ALA A 211 -10.66 20.93 -18.82
C ALA A 211 -10.65 19.43 -18.47
N ARG A 212 -11.74 18.90 -17.90
CA ARG A 212 -11.80 17.48 -17.52
C ARG A 212 -11.82 16.56 -18.74
N VAL A 213 -12.44 16.96 -19.85
CA VAL A 213 -12.39 16.20 -21.11
C VAL A 213 -10.99 16.18 -21.70
N ASP A 214 -10.28 17.32 -21.68
CA ASP A 214 -8.87 17.40 -22.13
C ASP A 214 -7.95 16.50 -21.28
N GLU A 215 -8.03 16.58 -19.95
CA GLU A 215 -7.30 15.70 -19.00
C GLU A 215 -7.54 14.19 -19.26
N ARG A 216 -8.68 13.83 -19.87
CA ARG A 216 -9.07 12.45 -20.19
C ARG A 216 -8.82 12.06 -21.65
N GLY A 217 -8.14 12.90 -22.44
CA GLY A 217 -7.87 12.70 -23.86
C GLY A 217 -7.47 11.27 -24.23
N LEU A 218 -6.39 10.74 -23.62
CA LEU A 218 -5.94 9.36 -23.85
C LEU A 218 -7.00 8.29 -23.59
N GLU A 219 -7.78 8.41 -22.51
CA GLU A 219 -8.79 7.40 -22.15
C GLU A 219 -9.96 7.40 -23.13
N LEU A 220 -10.40 8.58 -23.55
CA LEU A 220 -11.42 8.76 -24.60
C LEU A 220 -10.93 8.21 -25.94
N GLY A 221 -9.66 8.48 -26.29
CA GLY A 221 -9.06 8.06 -27.55
C GLY A 221 -8.94 6.55 -27.69
N LEU A 222 -8.51 5.87 -26.63
CA LEU A 222 -8.45 4.40 -26.57
C LEU A 222 -9.84 3.75 -26.68
N LEU A 223 -10.89 4.47 -26.27
CA LEU A 223 -12.29 4.07 -26.44
C LEU A 223 -12.87 4.42 -27.82
N GLY A 224 -12.14 5.16 -28.65
CA GLY A 224 -12.62 5.65 -29.96
C GLY A 224 -13.58 6.83 -29.87
N GLU A 225 -13.65 7.50 -28.72
CA GLU A 225 -14.54 8.64 -28.45
C GLU A 225 -13.85 9.97 -28.78
N THR A 226 -14.66 10.99 -29.10
CA THR A 226 -14.18 12.34 -29.43
C THR A 226 -14.37 13.30 -28.26
N ALA A 227 -13.51 14.33 -28.15
CA ALA A 227 -13.63 15.34 -27.11
C ALA A 227 -15.00 16.06 -27.17
N ASP A 228 -15.41 16.52 -28.35
CA ASP A 228 -16.73 17.15 -28.57
C ASP A 228 -17.89 16.24 -28.12
N GLY A 229 -17.85 14.96 -28.50
CA GLY A 229 -18.87 13.98 -28.15
C GLY A 229 -18.94 13.72 -26.65
N ALA A 230 -17.79 13.52 -26.00
CA ALA A 230 -17.70 13.34 -24.55
C ALA A 230 -18.18 14.60 -23.80
N ALA A 231 -17.79 15.79 -24.26
CA ALA A 231 -18.23 17.06 -23.69
C ALA A 231 -19.75 17.25 -23.80
N GLU A 232 -20.38 16.96 -24.95
CA GLU A 232 -21.85 16.99 -25.10
C GLU A 232 -22.52 16.05 -24.10
N ASP A 233 -22.00 14.82 -23.99
CA ASP A 233 -22.54 13.77 -23.12
C ASP A 233 -22.43 14.07 -21.61
N VAL A 234 -21.34 14.72 -21.19
CA VAL A 234 -21.15 15.22 -19.81
C VAL A 234 -22.06 16.43 -19.56
N ARG A 235 -22.15 17.36 -20.51
CA ARG A 235 -22.97 18.58 -20.45
C ARG A 235 -24.46 18.26 -20.28
N GLU A 236 -24.99 17.20 -20.88
CA GLU A 236 -26.35 16.71 -20.64
C GLU A 236 -26.62 16.37 -19.16
N ASN A 237 -25.61 15.82 -18.47
CA ASN A 237 -25.71 15.42 -17.06
C ASN A 237 -25.48 16.63 -16.14
N ALA A 238 -24.48 17.44 -16.43
CA ALA A 238 -24.04 18.52 -15.56
C ALA A 238 -25.04 19.71 -15.52
N LYS A 239 -25.80 19.97 -16.59
CA LYS A 239 -26.91 20.95 -16.57
C LYS A 239 -27.99 20.63 -15.52
N ALA A 240 -28.18 19.35 -15.20
CA ALA A 240 -29.09 18.91 -14.14
C ALA A 240 -28.60 19.33 -12.74
N ILE A 241 -27.27 19.33 -12.57
CA ILE A 241 -26.56 19.65 -11.34
C ILE A 241 -26.55 21.16 -11.14
N GLU A 242 -26.11 21.92 -12.15
CA GLU A 242 -26.08 23.39 -12.14
C GLU A 242 -27.46 23.96 -11.77
N GLY A 243 -28.52 23.60 -12.51
CA GLY A 243 -29.87 24.07 -12.23
C GLY A 243 -30.42 23.66 -10.87
N TRP A 244 -29.90 22.60 -10.23
CA TRP A 244 -30.24 22.22 -8.86
C TRP A 244 -29.45 23.03 -7.82
N LEU A 245 -28.16 23.27 -8.06
CA LEU A 245 -27.32 24.15 -7.23
C LEU A 245 -27.85 25.59 -7.25
N GLU A 246 -28.33 26.09 -8.39
CA GLU A 246 -29.01 27.39 -8.49
C GLU A 246 -30.30 27.46 -7.65
N GLN A 247 -31.14 26.41 -7.69
CA GLN A 247 -32.32 26.31 -6.84
C GLN A 247 -31.96 26.24 -5.34
N GLY A 248 -30.81 25.64 -5.02
CA GLY A 248 -30.27 25.55 -3.66
C GLY A 248 -29.58 26.81 -3.15
N ARG A 249 -29.15 27.73 -4.02
CA ARG A 249 -28.45 28.99 -3.72
C ARG A 249 -29.38 30.18 -3.38
N LEU A 250 -30.68 29.93 -3.16
CA LEU A 250 -31.69 30.96 -2.88
C LEU A 250 -31.77 31.40 -1.39
N THR A 251 -30.62 31.74 -0.80
CA THR A 251 -30.50 32.63 0.37
C THR A 251 -29.29 33.54 0.17
N ASP A 252 -29.49 34.85 0.19
CA ASP A 252 -28.43 35.86 -0.06
C ASP A 252 -27.35 35.92 1.06
N GLU A 253 -27.47 35.11 2.11
CA GLU A 253 -26.55 35.04 3.26
C GLU A 253 -25.35 34.11 2.98
N ASP A 254 -25.54 33.03 2.19
CA ASP A 254 -24.54 31.98 1.88
C ASP A 254 -23.31 32.48 1.07
N ARG A 255 -23.25 33.76 0.69
CA ARG A 255 -22.13 34.36 -0.09
C ARG A 255 -21.25 35.35 0.68
N ALA A 256 -21.53 35.59 1.97
CA ALA A 256 -20.95 36.71 2.72
C ALA A 256 -19.89 36.32 3.79
N THR A 257 -19.63 35.03 4.00
CA THR A 257 -18.76 34.50 5.08
C THR A 257 -17.35 34.10 4.61
N THR A 258 -16.66 35.01 3.91
CA THR A 258 -15.22 34.87 3.56
C THR A 258 -14.30 35.75 4.43
N ALA A 259 -14.79 36.20 5.58
CA ALA A 259 -14.00 36.97 6.54
C ALA A 259 -14.35 36.61 7.98
N THR A 260 -13.35 36.08 8.70
CA THR A 260 -13.27 35.95 10.16
C THR A 260 -14.46 35.29 10.86
N ASP A 261 -14.40 33.97 11.04
CA ASP A 261 -15.01 33.36 12.23
C ASP A 261 -14.04 32.33 12.84
N ASN A 262 -13.78 32.48 14.14
CA ASN A 262 -12.92 31.60 14.94
C ASN A 262 -13.84 30.85 15.94
N SER A 263 -14.70 29.97 15.44
CA SER A 263 -15.50 29.09 16.30
C SER A 263 -14.69 27.86 16.68
N GLU A 264 -14.54 27.62 17.99
CA GLU A 264 -13.78 26.49 18.58
C GLU A 264 -14.55 25.15 18.45
N ARG A 265 -15.16 24.88 17.29
CA ARG A 265 -15.95 23.67 16.99
C ARG A 265 -15.70 23.22 15.54
N ALA A 266 -14.79 22.28 15.36
CA ALA A 266 -14.23 21.87 14.06
C ALA A 266 -15.23 21.26 13.05
N PHE A 267 -16.47 20.94 13.47
CA PHE A 267 -17.45 20.21 12.64
C PHE A 267 -18.73 20.98 12.26
N GLU A 268 -18.88 22.26 12.64
CA GLU A 268 -19.99 23.10 12.15
C GLU A 268 -19.55 23.86 10.88
N PRO A 269 -19.89 23.41 9.65
CA PRO A 269 -19.73 24.23 8.45
C PRO A 269 -20.51 25.53 8.59
N ALA A 270 -19.90 26.65 8.19
CA ALA A 270 -20.57 27.95 8.14
C ALA A 270 -21.91 27.82 7.39
N GLU A 271 -22.99 28.42 7.90
CA GLU A 271 -24.34 28.22 7.37
C GLU A 271 -24.40 28.46 5.84
N GLY A 272 -24.47 27.36 5.07
CA GLY A 272 -24.47 27.38 3.61
C GLY A 272 -23.28 26.68 2.91
N SER A 273 -22.16 26.42 3.59
CA SER A 273 -20.97 25.87 2.93
C SER A 273 -21.14 24.40 2.50
N TRP A 274 -20.73 24.13 1.26
CA TRP A 274 -20.55 22.78 0.73
C TRP A 274 -19.13 22.29 1.03
N ARG A 275 -18.98 20.98 1.17
CA ARG A 275 -17.69 20.29 0.99
C ARG A 275 -17.83 19.28 -0.12
N SER A 276 -16.77 19.10 -0.91
CA SER A 276 -16.76 18.20 -2.07
C SER A 276 -15.72 17.10 -1.87
N GLU A 277 -16.04 15.87 -2.30
CA GLU A 277 -15.07 14.76 -2.34
C GLU A 277 -14.38 14.46 -0.98
N GLN A 278 -15.06 14.71 0.14
CA GLN A 278 -14.50 14.56 1.49
C GLN A 278 -14.24 13.09 1.83
N LEU A 279 -13.01 12.76 2.23
CA LEU A 279 -12.67 11.45 2.80
C LEU A 279 -13.23 11.32 4.22
N LEU A 280 -13.80 10.16 4.53
CA LEU A 280 -14.28 9.77 5.85
C LEU A 280 -13.74 8.37 6.20
N ILE A 281 -13.16 8.22 7.38
CA ILE A 281 -12.62 6.98 7.96
C ILE A 281 -13.26 6.82 9.34
N SER A 282 -13.59 5.58 9.75
CA SER A 282 -14.23 5.30 11.04
C SER A 282 -13.43 4.33 11.88
N GLU A 283 -12.96 4.81 13.04
CA GLU A 283 -12.34 3.96 14.06
C GLU A 283 -13.35 3.03 14.75
N THR A 284 -14.62 3.45 14.88
CA THR A 284 -15.67 2.66 15.54
C THR A 284 -16.23 1.59 14.62
N PHE A 285 -16.63 1.96 13.41
CA PHE A 285 -17.40 1.11 12.51
C PHE A 285 -16.51 0.41 11.47
N GLY A 286 -15.24 0.79 11.33
CA GLY A 286 -14.34 0.35 10.24
C GLY A 286 -15.01 0.38 8.87
N ILE A 287 -15.66 1.51 8.61
CA ILE A 287 -16.18 1.87 7.29
C ILE A 287 -15.34 3.05 6.81
N ARG A 288 -14.96 3.05 5.53
CA ARG A 288 -14.28 4.18 4.91
C ARG A 288 -14.85 4.50 3.54
N GLY A 289 -14.79 5.76 3.14
CA GLY A 289 -15.23 6.17 1.82
C GLY A 289 -15.01 7.64 1.57
N ARG A 290 -15.23 8.05 0.32
CA ARG A 290 -15.21 9.45 -0.09
C ARG A 290 -16.63 9.85 -0.46
N ALA A 291 -17.20 10.85 0.22
CA ALA A 291 -18.56 11.32 -0.05
C ALA A 291 -18.53 12.32 -1.22
N ASP A 292 -19.42 12.17 -2.20
CA ASP A 292 -19.42 13.03 -3.40
C ASP A 292 -19.55 14.51 -2.98
N ALA A 293 -20.49 14.81 -2.07
CA ALA A 293 -20.61 16.11 -1.42
C ALA A 293 -21.28 16.04 -0.04
N ILE A 294 -21.01 17.03 0.81
CA ILE A 294 -21.68 17.25 2.10
C ILE A 294 -22.28 18.66 2.11
N ARG A 295 -23.54 18.75 2.58
CA ARG A 295 -24.31 20.00 2.66
C ARG A 295 -24.98 20.09 4.02
N ARG A 296 -24.59 21.09 4.84
CA ARG A 296 -25.16 21.31 6.19
C ARG A 296 -25.14 20.03 7.06
N GLY A 297 -24.00 19.34 7.07
CA GLY A 297 -23.82 18.06 7.79
C GLY A 297 -24.42 16.82 7.12
N ALA A 298 -25.26 16.96 6.09
CA ALA A 298 -25.92 15.85 5.41
C ALA A 298 -25.18 15.38 4.13
N PRO A 299 -25.11 14.08 3.85
CA PRO A 299 -24.50 13.55 2.63
C PRO A 299 -25.38 13.77 1.40
N VAL A 300 -24.75 14.17 0.30
CA VAL A 300 -25.33 14.38 -1.03
C VAL A 300 -24.59 13.51 -2.02
N GLU A 301 -25.30 12.54 -2.60
CA GLU A 301 -24.72 11.48 -3.42
C GLU A 301 -25.18 11.57 -4.88
N LEU A 302 -24.23 11.72 -5.81
CA LEU A 302 -24.44 11.88 -7.24
C LEU A 302 -24.57 10.53 -7.95
N LYS A 303 -25.56 10.35 -8.82
CA LYS A 303 -25.75 9.09 -9.55
C LYS A 303 -26.13 9.37 -11.01
N THR A 304 -25.27 8.95 -11.95
CA THR A 304 -25.40 9.21 -13.40
C THR A 304 -26.50 8.41 -14.12
N GLY A 305 -27.15 7.48 -13.42
CA GLY A 305 -28.29 6.71 -13.95
C GLY A 305 -29.65 7.37 -13.70
N LYS A 306 -30.67 7.02 -14.48
CA LYS A 306 -32.05 7.50 -14.23
C LYS A 306 -32.75 6.70 -13.12
N ASN A 307 -33.61 7.37 -12.35
CA ASN A 307 -34.56 6.75 -11.42
C ASN A 307 -35.91 7.49 -11.46
N LEU A 308 -36.89 6.91 -12.15
CA LEU A 308 -38.24 7.45 -12.32
C LEU A 308 -39.20 7.12 -11.16
N LYS A 309 -38.74 6.38 -10.14
CA LYS A 309 -39.53 6.12 -8.93
C LYS A 309 -39.42 7.33 -7.99
N LYS A 310 -40.48 7.59 -7.21
CA LYS A 310 -40.45 8.63 -6.16
C LYS A 310 -39.37 8.33 -5.10
N GLU A 311 -39.28 7.06 -4.70
CA GLU A 311 -38.26 6.61 -3.75
C GLU A 311 -36.89 6.42 -4.43
N PRO A 312 -35.78 6.83 -3.78
CA PRO A 312 -34.43 6.45 -4.18
C PRO A 312 -34.23 4.93 -4.21
N ARG A 313 -33.27 4.44 -5.01
CA ARG A 313 -32.93 3.01 -5.07
C ARG A 313 -32.29 2.59 -3.72
N PHE A 314 -32.71 1.45 -3.17
CA PHE A 314 -32.31 1.02 -1.82
C PHE A 314 -30.78 0.95 -1.63
N LYS A 315 -30.04 0.42 -2.60
CA LYS A 315 -28.56 0.39 -2.57
C LYS A 315 -27.90 1.77 -2.50
N ASP A 316 -28.49 2.78 -3.14
CA ASP A 316 -27.97 4.14 -3.09
C ASP A 316 -28.33 4.80 -1.74
N LYS A 317 -29.46 4.42 -1.13
CA LYS A 317 -29.78 4.80 0.27
C LYS A 317 -28.77 4.20 1.25
N VAL A 318 -28.34 2.95 1.04
CA VAL A 318 -27.30 2.29 1.84
C VAL A 318 -25.99 3.07 1.75
N GLN A 319 -25.54 3.45 0.55
CA GLN A 319 -24.33 4.29 0.39
C GLN A 319 -24.41 5.61 1.16
N ALA A 320 -25.48 6.38 1.00
CA ALA A 320 -25.66 7.63 1.74
C ALA A 320 -25.83 7.41 3.26
N ALA A 321 -26.39 6.27 3.70
CA ALA A 321 -26.49 5.91 5.11
C ALA A 321 -25.14 5.48 5.72
N CYS A 322 -24.21 4.94 4.92
CA CYS A 322 -22.83 4.76 5.38
C CYS A 322 -22.21 6.12 5.70
N TYR A 323 -22.28 7.09 4.78
CA TYR A 323 -21.72 8.43 5.03
C TYR A 323 -22.41 9.17 6.18
N ALA A 324 -23.72 8.99 6.36
CA ALA A 324 -24.42 9.52 7.53
C ALA A 324 -23.84 8.96 8.84
N LEU A 325 -23.62 7.64 8.93
CA LEU A 325 -23.01 7.01 10.10
C LEU A 325 -21.58 7.52 10.38
N LEU A 326 -20.79 7.73 9.33
CA LEU A 326 -19.44 8.31 9.45
C LEU A 326 -19.49 9.76 9.95
N LEU A 327 -20.47 10.55 9.49
CA LEU A 327 -20.64 11.95 9.90
C LEU A 327 -21.21 12.07 11.33
N GLU A 328 -22.05 11.13 11.76
CA GLU A 328 -22.53 11.02 13.15
C GLU A 328 -21.38 10.73 14.13
N GLU A 329 -20.43 9.86 13.76
CA GLU A 329 -19.24 9.57 14.59
C GLU A 329 -18.40 10.84 14.86
N HIS A 330 -18.35 11.76 13.90
CA HIS A 330 -17.63 13.03 14.02
C HIS A 330 -18.50 14.17 14.60
N GLY A 331 -19.61 13.83 15.27
CA GLY A 331 -20.46 14.79 15.99
C GLY A 331 -21.54 15.49 15.16
N GLY A 332 -21.77 15.06 13.92
CA GLY A 332 -22.91 15.51 13.11
C GLY A 332 -24.24 14.91 13.57
N ASP A 333 -25.35 15.61 13.33
CA ASP A 333 -26.71 15.07 13.49
C ASP A 333 -27.35 14.95 12.09
N VAL A 334 -27.50 13.71 11.59
CA VAL A 334 -27.72 13.43 10.16
C VAL A 334 -29.09 12.80 9.89
N ASP A 335 -30.15 13.55 10.16
CA ASP A 335 -31.55 13.13 9.96
C ASP A 335 -31.92 12.79 8.50
N THR A 336 -31.17 13.25 7.49
CA THR A 336 -31.55 13.19 6.07
C THR A 336 -30.35 12.99 5.15
N GLY A 337 -30.53 12.23 4.07
CA GLY A 337 -29.58 12.18 2.95
C GLY A 337 -30.25 12.50 1.60
N THR A 338 -29.46 13.01 0.66
CA THR A 338 -29.92 13.41 -0.68
C THR A 338 -29.27 12.56 -1.77
N LEU A 339 -30.06 12.10 -2.73
CA LEU A 339 -29.58 11.38 -3.91
C LEU A 339 -29.92 12.14 -5.20
N LEU A 340 -28.90 12.50 -5.98
CA LEU A 340 -29.02 13.33 -7.19
C LEU A 340 -28.86 12.49 -8.46
N TYR A 341 -29.99 12.16 -9.08
CA TYR A 341 -30.07 11.38 -10.32
C TYR A 341 -30.01 12.28 -11.57
N THR A 342 -28.80 12.59 -12.05
CA THR A 342 -28.57 13.59 -13.13
C THR A 342 -29.38 13.32 -14.39
N LYS A 343 -29.43 12.05 -14.82
CA LYS A 343 -30.09 11.62 -16.06
C LYS A 343 -31.61 11.81 -16.03
N ASN A 344 -32.25 12.07 -14.89
CA ASN A 344 -33.68 12.37 -14.83
C ASN A 344 -34.04 13.68 -15.55
N SER A 345 -33.16 14.69 -15.48
CA SER A 345 -33.40 16.01 -16.08
C SER A 345 -33.21 16.03 -17.60
N ALA A 346 -32.48 15.07 -18.16
CA ALA A 346 -32.24 14.91 -19.60
C ALA A 346 -33.36 14.15 -20.35
N LEU A 347 -34.42 13.72 -19.66
CA LEU A 347 -35.52 12.97 -20.26
C LEU A 347 -36.66 13.90 -20.71
N ASP A 348 -37.22 13.64 -21.91
CA ASP A 348 -38.39 14.38 -22.37
C ASP A 348 -39.62 14.03 -21.50
N ARG A 349 -40.20 15.08 -20.89
CA ARG A 349 -41.43 15.03 -20.08
C ARG A 349 -42.66 14.57 -20.86
N ASN A 350 -42.60 14.55 -22.19
CA ASN A 350 -43.67 14.08 -23.07
C ASN A 350 -43.55 12.59 -23.41
N GLU A 351 -42.37 11.98 -23.25
CA GLU A 351 -42.10 10.59 -23.64
C GLU A 351 -41.98 9.65 -22.43
N GLU A 352 -41.46 10.14 -21.30
CA GLU A 352 -41.24 9.34 -20.09
C GLU A 352 -42.31 9.58 -19.01
N THR A 353 -42.72 8.51 -18.31
CA THR A 353 -43.73 8.59 -17.24
C THR A 353 -43.14 8.22 -15.88
N GLY A 354 -43.21 9.13 -14.92
CA GLY A 354 -42.71 8.91 -13.56
C GLY A 354 -42.33 10.20 -12.83
N ASP A 355 -41.55 10.08 -11.76
CA ASP A 355 -40.96 11.20 -11.03
C ASP A 355 -39.61 11.59 -11.64
N LEU A 356 -39.64 12.66 -12.44
CA LEU A 356 -38.48 13.25 -13.12
C LEU A 356 -37.68 14.22 -12.24
N THR A 357 -37.97 14.32 -10.94
CA THR A 357 -37.15 15.13 -10.02
C THR A 357 -35.74 14.53 -9.94
N PRO A 358 -34.66 15.32 -10.10
CA PRO A 358 -33.29 14.80 -10.05
C PRO A 358 -32.87 14.49 -8.61
N ALA A 359 -33.07 15.41 -7.67
CA ALA A 359 -32.81 15.19 -6.26
C ALA A 359 -33.96 14.42 -5.58
N LYS A 360 -33.61 13.42 -4.77
CA LYS A 360 -34.55 12.64 -3.95
C LYS A 360 -34.00 12.53 -2.53
N GLU A 361 -34.68 13.15 -1.59
CA GLU A 361 -34.36 13.15 -0.17
C GLU A 361 -35.02 11.96 0.55
N PHE A 362 -34.39 11.47 1.61
CA PHE A 362 -34.96 10.44 2.48
C PHE A 362 -34.40 10.56 3.91
N SER A 363 -35.20 10.16 4.90
CA SER A 363 -34.82 10.17 6.31
C SER A 363 -33.82 9.07 6.65
N MET A 364 -32.79 9.40 7.42
CA MET A 364 -31.92 8.43 8.08
C MET A 364 -32.61 7.92 9.34
N GLY A 365 -32.90 6.62 9.38
CA GLY A 365 -33.42 5.99 10.59
C GLY A 365 -32.36 5.08 11.18
N SER A 366 -32.27 5.01 12.51
CA SER A 366 -31.34 4.11 13.23
C SER A 366 -31.42 2.65 12.75
N GLY A 367 -32.60 2.18 12.34
CA GLY A 367 -32.77 0.85 11.74
C GLY A 367 -32.09 0.65 10.37
N LEU A 368 -31.84 1.72 9.61
CA LEU A 368 -31.06 1.71 8.37
C LEU A 368 -29.55 1.78 8.67
N LEU A 369 -29.15 2.63 9.61
CA LEU A 369 -27.75 2.74 10.05
C LEU A 369 -27.24 1.41 10.63
N LYS A 370 -28.02 0.76 11.51
CA LYS A 370 -27.69 -0.58 12.03
C LYS A 370 -27.69 -1.67 10.95
N PHE A 371 -28.50 -1.52 9.90
CA PHE A 371 -28.48 -2.44 8.76
C PHE A 371 -27.20 -2.29 7.93
N VAL A 372 -26.68 -1.06 7.75
CA VAL A 372 -25.38 -0.80 7.11
C VAL A 372 -24.26 -1.51 7.87
N VAL A 373 -24.16 -1.33 9.19
CA VAL A 373 -23.11 -1.96 10.02
C VAL A 373 -23.16 -3.48 9.93
N ARG A 374 -24.35 -4.08 9.90
CA ARG A 374 -24.49 -5.53 9.72
C ARG A 374 -23.97 -6.04 8.38
N LEU A 375 -24.28 -5.36 7.28
CA LEU A 375 -23.75 -5.74 5.95
C LEU A 375 -22.22 -5.60 5.89
N ARG A 376 -21.66 -4.60 6.59
CA ARG A 376 -20.21 -4.49 6.81
C ARG A 376 -19.68 -5.70 7.57
N ASN A 377 -20.34 -6.14 8.65
CA ASN A 377 -19.92 -7.31 9.43
C ASN A 377 -19.91 -8.58 8.56
N GLU A 378 -20.91 -8.76 7.67
CA GLU A 378 -20.96 -9.87 6.71
C GLU A 378 -19.73 -9.89 5.79
N ILE A 379 -19.31 -8.72 5.27
CA ILE A 379 -18.12 -8.59 4.41
C ILE A 379 -16.85 -8.91 5.20
N ALA A 380 -16.68 -8.32 6.38
CA ALA A 380 -15.45 -8.48 7.16
C ALA A 380 -15.27 -9.91 7.68
N ALA A 381 -16.35 -10.54 8.15
CA ALA A 381 -16.32 -11.95 8.56
C ALA A 381 -16.01 -12.88 7.38
N MET A 382 -16.59 -12.62 6.20
CA MET A 382 -16.29 -13.38 4.98
C MET A 382 -14.79 -13.30 4.61
N GLU A 383 -14.22 -12.10 4.66
CA GLU A 383 -12.80 -11.87 4.33
C GLU A 383 -11.84 -12.49 5.36
N VAL A 384 -12.21 -12.56 6.65
CA VAL A 384 -11.41 -13.27 7.66
C VAL A 384 -11.48 -14.79 7.46
N LYS A 385 -12.64 -15.34 7.09
CA LYS A 385 -12.82 -16.76 6.81
C LYS A 385 -12.19 -17.23 5.49
N GLY A 386 -11.96 -16.31 4.55
CA GLY A 386 -11.53 -16.65 3.18
C GLY A 386 -12.66 -17.23 2.31
N ASP A 387 -13.91 -17.02 2.72
CA ASP A 387 -15.08 -17.54 2.02
C ASP A 387 -15.27 -16.88 0.63
N ILE A 388 -15.86 -17.60 -0.32
CA ILE A 388 -16.11 -17.07 -1.67
C ILE A 388 -17.64 -16.96 -1.91
N PRO A 389 -18.22 -15.75 -1.96
CA PRO A 389 -19.66 -15.60 -2.13
C PRO A 389 -20.19 -16.17 -3.45
N THR A 390 -21.34 -16.82 -3.40
CA THR A 390 -21.98 -17.51 -4.54
C THR A 390 -22.95 -16.61 -5.31
N GLY A 391 -23.45 -15.55 -4.67
CA GLY A 391 -24.52 -14.68 -5.15
C GLY A 391 -25.92 -15.13 -4.70
N TYR A 392 -26.08 -16.32 -4.10
CA TYR A 392 -27.34 -16.80 -3.51
C TYR A 392 -27.73 -16.05 -2.24
N GLU A 393 -26.77 -15.44 -1.56
CA GLU A 393 -26.95 -14.57 -0.40
C GLU A 393 -27.69 -13.28 -0.79
N GLY A 394 -27.46 -12.80 -2.03
CA GLY A 394 -28.07 -11.59 -2.57
C GLY A 394 -29.44 -11.81 -3.21
N ASN A 395 -30.30 -10.79 -3.18
CA ASN A 395 -31.62 -10.81 -3.83
C ASN A 395 -31.62 -10.34 -5.30
N ALA A 396 -30.48 -9.89 -5.85
CA ALA A 396 -30.40 -9.48 -7.25
C ALA A 396 -30.75 -10.63 -8.23
N LYS A 397 -31.27 -10.25 -9.40
CA LYS A 397 -31.52 -11.15 -10.51
C LYS A 397 -30.34 -11.11 -11.48
N CYS A 398 -29.71 -12.25 -11.73
CA CYS A 398 -28.51 -12.33 -12.57
C CYS A 398 -28.76 -11.83 -14.00
N GLU A 399 -29.98 -12.00 -14.55
CA GLU A 399 -30.41 -11.52 -15.88
C GLU A 399 -30.29 -10.00 -16.10
N TYR A 400 -30.07 -9.22 -15.04
CA TYR A 400 -29.85 -7.76 -15.08
C TYR A 400 -28.49 -7.35 -14.50
N CYS A 401 -27.61 -8.30 -14.20
CA CYS A 401 -26.28 -8.03 -13.68
C CYS A 401 -25.33 -7.73 -14.85
N PHE A 402 -24.63 -6.59 -14.79
CA PHE A 402 -23.63 -6.24 -15.81
C PHE A 402 -22.45 -7.21 -15.83
N GLU A 403 -22.06 -7.72 -14.65
CA GLU A 403 -20.99 -8.71 -14.47
C GLU A 403 -21.48 -10.17 -14.62
N GLN A 404 -22.63 -10.44 -15.26
CA GLN A 404 -23.15 -11.80 -15.38
C GLN A 404 -22.15 -12.72 -16.11
N ASP A 405 -21.62 -12.29 -17.25
CA ASP A 405 -20.70 -13.10 -18.06
C ASP A 405 -19.36 -13.31 -17.33
N THR A 406 -18.79 -12.24 -16.75
CA THR A 406 -17.60 -12.31 -15.87
C THR A 406 -17.81 -13.33 -14.75
N CYS A 407 -18.94 -13.24 -14.04
CA CYS A 407 -19.30 -14.13 -12.94
C CYS A 407 -19.35 -15.60 -13.37
N MET A 408 -19.99 -15.90 -14.50
CA MET A 408 -20.12 -17.27 -15.02
C MET A 408 -18.78 -17.84 -15.50
N VAL A 409 -17.94 -17.02 -16.14
CA VAL A 409 -16.61 -17.44 -16.61
C VAL A 409 -15.65 -17.68 -15.44
N VAL A 410 -15.54 -16.74 -14.49
CA VAL A 410 -14.69 -16.91 -13.30
C VAL A 410 -15.13 -18.15 -12.51
N SER A 411 -16.44 -18.30 -12.28
CA SER A 411 -17.03 -19.45 -11.60
C SER A 411 -16.72 -20.78 -12.30
N GLY A 412 -16.88 -20.85 -13.63
CA GLY A 412 -16.59 -22.08 -14.38
C GLY A 412 -15.10 -22.39 -14.50
N ARG A 413 -14.23 -21.38 -14.54
CA ARG A 413 -12.76 -21.56 -14.63
C ARG A 413 -12.14 -22.00 -13.31
N LEU A 414 -12.57 -21.40 -12.20
CA LEU A 414 -12.10 -21.71 -10.85
C LEU A 414 -12.90 -22.82 -10.14
N ASP A 415 -13.89 -23.42 -10.82
CA ASP A 415 -14.75 -24.50 -10.27
C ASP A 415 -15.54 -24.09 -9.01
N GLN A 416 -15.91 -22.81 -8.93
CA GLN A 416 -16.63 -22.20 -7.80
C GLN A 416 -18.15 -22.22 -8.03
N GLU A 417 -18.96 -22.29 -6.98
CA GLU A 417 -20.41 -22.12 -7.11
C GLU A 417 -20.80 -20.68 -7.48
N SER A 418 -21.86 -20.53 -8.27
CA SER A 418 -22.39 -19.24 -8.72
C SER A 418 -23.88 -19.33 -9.03
N LYS A 419 -24.66 -18.41 -8.47
CA LYS A 419 -26.08 -18.21 -8.81
C LYS A 419 -26.31 -17.83 -10.27
N ALA A 420 -25.32 -17.23 -10.94
CA ALA A 420 -25.40 -16.95 -12.37
C ALA A 420 -25.24 -18.23 -13.22
N GLY A 421 -24.72 -19.32 -12.65
CA GLY A 421 -24.25 -20.50 -13.35
C GLY A 421 -22.76 -20.44 -13.69
N GLN A 422 -22.29 -21.44 -14.42
CA GLN A 422 -20.89 -21.64 -14.82
C GLN A 422 -20.77 -21.71 -16.35
N ILE A 423 -19.70 -21.13 -16.91
CA ILE A 423 -19.32 -21.24 -18.33
C ILE A 423 -17.82 -21.56 -18.44
N GLY A 424 -17.48 -22.44 -19.37
CA GLY A 424 -16.09 -22.80 -19.71
C GLY A 424 -15.68 -24.17 -19.19
N GLN A 425 -14.40 -24.49 -19.37
CA GLN A 425 -13.76 -25.64 -18.73
C GLN A 425 -12.93 -25.12 -17.55
N SER A 426 -13.08 -25.78 -16.40
CA SER A 426 -12.27 -25.56 -15.21
C SER A 426 -10.78 -25.69 -15.56
N LEU A 427 -9.95 -24.88 -14.90
CA LEU A 427 -8.49 -24.98 -15.03
C LEU A 427 -7.98 -26.37 -14.58
N PRO A 428 -6.74 -26.76 -14.93
CA PRO A 428 -6.04 -27.85 -14.23
C PRO A 428 -6.03 -27.64 -12.71
N ALA A 429 -5.97 -28.73 -11.93
CA ALA A 429 -6.00 -28.64 -10.47
C ALA A 429 -4.84 -27.79 -9.91
N GLU A 430 -3.62 -28.03 -10.39
CA GLU A 430 -2.42 -27.26 -10.03
C GLU A 430 -2.54 -25.75 -10.34
N GLU A 431 -3.29 -25.35 -11.37
CA GLU A 431 -3.52 -23.93 -11.68
C GLU A 431 -4.55 -23.28 -10.75
N ARG A 432 -5.53 -24.06 -10.25
CA ARG A 432 -6.44 -23.58 -9.19
C ARG A 432 -5.73 -23.51 -7.84
N GLU A 433 -5.00 -24.57 -7.46
CA GLU A 433 -4.21 -24.60 -6.22
C GLU A 433 -3.21 -23.44 -6.18
N PHE A 434 -2.56 -23.12 -7.29
CA PHE A 434 -1.71 -21.94 -7.43
C PHE A 434 -2.49 -20.61 -7.30
N PHE A 435 -3.67 -20.49 -7.94
CA PHE A 435 -4.52 -19.29 -7.81
C PHE A 435 -4.98 -19.11 -6.36
N ASP A 436 -5.49 -20.15 -5.72
CA ASP A 436 -6.02 -20.11 -4.36
C ASP A 436 -4.90 -19.77 -3.37
N ARG A 437 -3.72 -20.38 -3.51
CA ARG A 437 -2.54 -20.08 -2.67
C ARG A 437 -2.13 -18.61 -2.74
N PHE A 438 -1.97 -18.06 -3.95
CA PHE A 438 -1.62 -16.64 -4.09
C PHE A 438 -2.78 -15.69 -3.77
N TYR A 439 -4.04 -16.10 -3.96
CA TYR A 439 -5.20 -15.32 -3.52
C TYR A 439 -5.15 -15.10 -1.99
N HIS A 440 -5.01 -16.17 -1.21
CA HIS A 440 -4.90 -16.04 0.25
C HIS A 440 -3.68 -15.22 0.67
N ALA A 441 -2.50 -15.45 0.07
CA ALA A 441 -1.30 -14.68 0.37
C ALA A 441 -1.45 -13.16 0.09
N ILE A 442 -2.20 -12.78 -0.95
CA ILE A 442 -2.50 -11.36 -1.26
C ILE A 442 -3.57 -10.79 -0.32
N GLU A 443 -4.55 -11.59 0.13
CA GLU A 443 -5.52 -11.15 1.12
C GLU A 443 -4.90 -11.00 2.53
N ASP A 444 -3.88 -11.79 2.88
CA ASP A 444 -3.09 -11.57 4.10
C ASP A 444 -2.30 -10.25 4.04
N GLU A 445 -1.64 -9.95 2.91
CA GLU A 445 -1.02 -8.63 2.70
C GLU A 445 -2.07 -7.49 2.75
N ARG A 446 -3.30 -7.73 2.29
CA ARG A 446 -4.41 -6.77 2.42
C ARG A 446 -4.81 -6.57 3.89
N ARG A 447 -4.85 -7.63 4.70
CA ARG A 447 -5.09 -7.54 6.15
C ARG A 447 -4.02 -6.66 6.83
N GLU A 448 -2.75 -6.76 6.43
CA GLU A 448 -1.72 -5.83 6.93
C GLU A 448 -1.96 -4.37 6.50
N VAL A 449 -2.52 -4.12 5.31
CA VAL A 449 -2.96 -2.77 4.92
C VAL A 449 -4.13 -2.28 5.80
N HIS A 450 -5.06 -3.15 6.18
CA HIS A 450 -6.14 -2.81 7.11
C HIS A 450 -5.63 -2.52 8.54
N ARG A 451 -4.64 -3.27 9.04
CA ARG A 451 -4.01 -2.98 10.34
C ARG A 451 -3.28 -1.63 10.35
N GLU A 452 -2.69 -1.19 9.24
CA GLU A 452 -2.12 0.18 9.16
C GLU A 452 -3.19 1.29 9.21
N PHE A 453 -4.46 1.01 8.88
CA PHE A 453 -5.55 1.95 9.19
C PHE A 453 -5.77 2.03 10.70
N ALA A 454 -5.86 0.89 11.40
CA ALA A 454 -6.09 0.84 12.85
C ALA A 454 -5.04 1.65 13.65
N LYS A 455 -3.78 1.54 13.23
CA LYS A 455 -2.66 2.34 13.74
C LYS A 455 -2.82 3.86 13.61
N LEU A 456 -3.77 4.41 12.84
CA LEU A 456 -4.00 5.86 12.75
C LEU A 456 -4.58 6.46 14.04
N TRP A 457 -5.23 5.64 14.89
CA TRP A 457 -5.78 6.04 16.20
C TRP A 457 -5.30 5.16 17.36
N GLU A 458 -4.76 3.96 17.09
CA GLU A 458 -4.19 3.08 18.12
C GLU A 458 -2.76 3.48 18.52
N GLN A 459 -1.97 4.07 17.60
CA GLN A 459 -0.65 4.63 17.92
C GLN A 459 -0.72 6.14 18.08
N ASP A 460 0.08 6.68 19.00
CA ASP A 460 0.21 8.13 19.17
C ASP A 460 1.03 8.80 18.03
N ALA A 461 1.11 10.12 18.07
CA ALA A 461 1.81 10.89 17.05
C ALA A 461 3.33 10.64 17.02
N GLN A 462 3.95 10.37 18.17
CA GLN A 462 5.38 10.10 18.31
C GLN A 462 5.70 8.67 17.85
N GLU A 463 4.95 7.67 18.31
CA GLU A 463 5.11 6.27 17.90
C GLU A 463 5.06 6.14 16.37
N ARG A 464 4.14 6.85 15.71
CA ARG A 464 4.02 6.85 14.26
C ARG A 464 5.13 7.63 13.56
N ALA A 465 5.70 8.65 14.19
CA ALA A 465 6.89 9.32 13.66
C ALA A 465 8.12 8.41 13.74
N ASP A 466 8.27 7.69 14.85
CA ASP A 466 9.36 6.73 15.08
C ASP A 466 9.27 5.52 14.10
N ASP A 467 8.05 5.10 13.74
CA ASP A 467 7.77 4.10 12.68
C ASP A 467 7.96 4.63 11.23
N ASP A 468 8.47 5.86 11.05
CA ASP A 468 8.56 6.61 9.76
C ASP A 468 7.17 6.81 9.07
N ARG A 469 6.04 6.66 9.78
CA ARG A 469 4.66 6.71 9.24
C ARG A 469 3.98 8.06 9.31
N ALA A 470 4.47 8.96 10.17
CA ALA A 470 4.00 10.33 10.28
C ALA A 470 5.14 11.34 10.06
N LEU A 471 4.78 12.59 9.80
CA LEU A 471 5.62 13.76 10.00
C LEU A 471 4.89 14.71 10.96
N ILE A 472 5.48 14.91 12.13
CA ILE A 472 4.93 15.69 13.23
C ILE A 472 5.69 17.02 13.40
N ASP A 473 5.31 17.80 14.42
CA ASP A 473 5.90 19.09 14.76
C ASP A 473 5.86 20.11 13.60
N LEU A 474 4.77 20.13 12.84
CA LEU A 474 4.55 21.14 11.80
C LEU A 474 3.81 22.34 12.39
N ALA A 475 4.31 23.54 12.08
CA ALA A 475 3.62 24.79 12.35
C ALA A 475 3.00 25.29 11.04
N PHE A 476 1.66 25.23 10.93
CA PHE A 476 0.92 25.81 9.83
C PHE A 476 1.23 27.32 9.67
N GLU A 477 1.51 27.76 8.44
CA GLU A 477 1.88 29.15 8.15
C GLU A 477 0.81 29.89 7.36
N GLU A 478 0.37 29.34 6.21
CA GLU A 478 -0.71 29.91 5.41
C GLU A 478 -1.40 28.89 4.50
N SER A 479 -2.59 29.24 4.04
CA SER A 479 -3.32 28.56 2.96
C SER A 479 -3.65 29.56 1.86
N ARG A 480 -3.40 29.20 0.61
CA ARG A 480 -3.68 30.04 -0.56
C ARG A 480 -4.62 29.30 -1.53
N ALA A 481 -5.72 29.96 -1.91
CA ALA A 481 -6.59 29.45 -2.96
C ALA A 481 -5.89 29.50 -4.34
N LEU A 482 -6.04 28.42 -5.11
CA LEU A 482 -5.54 28.23 -6.46
C LEU A 482 -6.66 28.47 -7.49
N GLU A 483 -6.29 28.71 -8.75
CA GLU A 483 -7.26 29.04 -9.82
C GLU A 483 -8.24 27.88 -10.11
N GLU A 484 -7.84 26.64 -9.83
CA GLU A 484 -8.69 25.43 -9.94
C GLU A 484 -9.71 25.26 -8.79
N GLY A 485 -9.78 26.19 -7.84
CA GLY A 485 -10.62 26.05 -6.64
C GLY A 485 -10.04 25.12 -5.56
N ARG A 486 -8.75 24.75 -5.70
CA ARG A 486 -7.94 24.00 -4.72
C ARG A 486 -7.19 24.91 -3.76
N TRP A 487 -6.52 24.32 -2.79
CA TRP A 487 -5.69 25.02 -1.80
C TRP A 487 -4.23 24.58 -1.85
N GLU A 488 -3.32 25.53 -1.96
CA GLU A 488 -1.92 25.37 -1.56
C GLU A 488 -1.85 25.57 -0.03
N LEU A 489 -1.32 24.60 0.70
CA LEU A 489 -1.15 24.62 2.15
C LEU A 489 0.34 24.66 2.48
N ARG A 490 0.76 25.58 3.35
CA ARG A 490 2.15 25.74 3.77
C ARG A 490 2.31 25.53 5.27
N ALA A 491 3.28 24.71 5.65
CA ALA A 491 3.66 24.50 7.03
C ALA A 491 5.18 24.44 7.15
N ARG A 492 5.70 24.92 8.28
CA ARG A 492 7.12 24.90 8.61
C ARG A 492 7.43 23.80 9.61
N ARG A 493 8.51 23.04 9.38
CA ARG A 493 8.99 22.00 10.28
C ARG A 493 9.60 22.64 11.52
N THR A 494 9.26 22.13 12.70
CA THR A 494 9.75 22.67 13.99
C THR A 494 10.45 21.63 14.86
N GLY A 495 10.22 20.34 14.60
CA GLY A 495 10.93 19.22 15.20
C GLY A 495 11.84 18.49 14.22
N SER A 496 12.66 17.57 14.74
CA SER A 496 13.60 16.77 13.96
C SER A 496 13.04 15.41 13.50
N ALA A 497 11.72 15.22 13.57
CA ALA A 497 11.06 13.98 13.17
C ALA A 497 11.31 13.67 11.69
N THR A 498 11.65 12.41 11.40
CA THR A 498 11.93 11.89 10.05
C THR A 498 10.79 11.00 9.58
N SER A 499 10.63 10.87 8.26
CA SER A 499 9.50 10.12 7.69
C SER A 499 9.85 9.46 6.35
N LYS A 500 9.10 8.41 5.99
CA LYS A 500 9.16 7.78 4.66
C LYS A 500 8.51 8.63 3.56
N LEU A 501 7.71 9.66 3.91
CA LEU A 501 7.02 10.59 3.00
C LEU A 501 7.95 11.35 2.05
N ARG A 502 7.54 11.56 0.80
CA ARG A 502 8.30 12.21 -0.28
C ARG A 502 7.44 13.15 -1.13
N GLU A 503 8.09 14.01 -1.90
CA GLU A 503 7.42 14.82 -2.92
C GLU A 503 6.68 13.93 -3.92
N GLY A 504 5.45 14.33 -4.24
CA GLY A 504 4.50 13.55 -5.02
C GLY A 504 3.60 12.60 -4.20
N ASP A 505 3.92 12.26 -2.95
CA ASP A 505 3.11 11.34 -2.14
C ASP A 505 1.72 11.93 -1.82
N LEU A 506 0.74 11.04 -1.65
CA LEU A 506 -0.59 11.38 -1.14
C LEU A 506 -0.64 11.05 0.36
N VAL A 507 -1.03 12.03 1.18
CA VAL A 507 -0.99 11.97 2.65
C VAL A 507 -2.30 12.41 3.27
N LEU A 508 -2.57 11.96 4.49
CA LEU A 508 -3.57 12.58 5.36
C LEU A 508 -2.91 13.79 6.02
N ALA A 509 -3.31 14.99 5.61
CA ALA A 509 -2.89 16.22 6.26
C ALA A 509 -3.93 16.60 7.32
N SER A 510 -3.51 16.79 8.57
CA SER A 510 -4.43 17.01 9.70
C SER A 510 -4.00 18.12 10.65
N ASP A 511 -4.97 18.61 11.43
CA ASP A 511 -4.80 19.56 12.53
C ASP A 511 -4.28 18.92 13.83
N GLY A 512 -4.02 17.62 13.84
CA GLY A 512 -3.26 16.92 14.89
C GLY A 512 -3.60 15.43 15.01
N HIS A 513 -4.81 15.04 14.62
CA HIS A 513 -5.27 13.66 14.61
C HIS A 513 -5.86 13.29 13.23
N PRO A 514 -5.35 12.28 12.51
CA PRO A 514 -5.68 12.00 11.11
C PRO A 514 -7.07 11.36 10.86
N VAL A 515 -7.87 11.20 11.91
CA VAL A 515 -9.25 10.65 11.86
C VAL A 515 -10.20 11.55 12.67
N ARG A 516 -10.10 11.54 14.01
CA ARG A 516 -10.89 12.40 14.92
C ARG A 516 -10.77 13.93 14.70
N GLY A 517 -9.70 14.40 14.06
CA GLY A 517 -9.44 15.83 13.83
C GLY A 517 -9.96 16.33 12.47
N SER A 518 -9.65 17.57 12.12
CA SER A 518 -9.82 18.03 10.74
C SER A 518 -8.71 17.41 9.89
N SER A 519 -9.07 16.52 8.96
CA SER A 519 -8.13 15.89 8.03
C SER A 519 -8.57 16.03 6.58
N GLU A 520 -7.63 16.23 5.66
CA GLU A 520 -7.86 16.22 4.22
C GLU A 520 -6.78 15.38 3.50
N LEU A 521 -7.12 14.78 2.36
CA LEU A 521 -6.12 14.14 1.51
C LEU A 521 -5.37 15.20 0.70
N ALA A 522 -4.08 15.33 0.98
CA ALA A 522 -3.21 16.29 0.33
C ALA A 522 -2.10 15.58 -0.47
N ARG A 523 -1.65 16.21 -1.56
CA ARG A 523 -0.41 15.83 -2.25
C ARG A 523 0.73 16.67 -1.71
N ILE A 524 1.88 16.05 -1.42
CA ILE A 524 3.11 16.77 -1.14
C ILE A 524 3.65 17.32 -2.46
N GLU A 525 3.67 18.64 -2.62
CA GLU A 525 4.32 19.29 -3.78
C GLU A 525 5.80 19.57 -3.51
N ARG A 526 6.14 19.88 -2.25
CA ARG A 526 7.52 20.13 -1.83
C ARG A 526 7.76 19.74 -0.37
N LEU A 527 8.89 19.09 -0.09
CA LEU A 527 9.27 18.60 1.23
C LEU A 527 10.74 18.89 1.51
N GLY A 528 11.01 20.09 2.05
CA GLY A 528 12.33 20.53 2.46
C GLY A 528 12.67 20.22 3.92
N GLU A 529 13.83 20.72 4.35
CA GLU A 529 14.28 20.63 5.75
C GLU A 529 13.41 21.51 6.67
N ASP A 530 13.15 22.75 6.27
CA ASP A 530 12.33 23.71 7.03
C ASP A 530 10.88 23.83 6.52
N GLU A 531 10.60 23.59 5.24
CA GLU A 531 9.32 23.95 4.59
C GLU A 531 8.61 22.74 3.99
N VAL A 532 7.29 22.65 4.19
CA VAL A 532 6.38 21.68 3.56
C VAL A 532 5.31 22.44 2.79
N VAL A 533 5.12 22.10 1.51
CA VAL A 533 4.05 22.63 0.66
C VAL A 533 3.21 21.50 0.10
N LEU A 534 1.90 21.64 0.23
CA LEU A 534 0.91 20.65 -0.19
C LEU A 534 -0.16 21.26 -1.09
N THR A 535 -0.76 20.43 -1.95
CA THR A 535 -2.04 20.74 -2.61
C THR A 535 -3.15 19.89 -2.02
N ALA A 536 -4.28 20.50 -1.65
CA ALA A 536 -5.48 19.83 -1.17
C ALA A 536 -6.75 20.38 -1.85
N ASP A 537 -7.82 19.59 -1.86
CA ASP A 537 -9.12 20.02 -2.41
C ASP A 537 -9.87 20.96 -1.45
N GLU A 538 -9.62 20.88 -0.14
CA GLU A 538 -10.20 21.73 0.92
C GLU A 538 -9.08 22.27 1.85
N ARG A 539 -9.38 23.32 2.64
CA ARG A 539 -8.41 23.89 3.61
C ARG A 539 -8.39 23.10 4.91
N VAL A 540 -7.19 22.76 5.38
CA VAL A 540 -6.91 22.25 6.73
C VAL A 540 -5.68 22.97 7.31
N GLU A 541 -5.64 23.19 8.63
CA GLU A 541 -4.50 23.80 9.33
C GLU A 541 -3.47 22.72 9.68
N VAL A 542 -2.51 22.50 8.79
CA VAL A 542 -1.62 21.33 8.85
C VAL A 542 -0.61 21.42 9.99
N THR A 543 -0.79 20.59 11.00
CA THR A 543 0.18 20.38 12.10
C THR A 543 0.82 18.98 12.06
N ARG A 544 0.23 18.04 11.32
CA ARG A 544 0.68 16.65 11.17
C ARG A 544 0.35 16.06 9.79
N LEU A 545 1.25 15.25 9.25
CA LEU A 545 1.01 14.41 8.06
C LEU A 545 1.12 12.93 8.41
N ASP A 546 0.24 12.09 7.84
CA ASP A 546 0.32 10.63 7.94
C ASP A 546 0.34 9.98 6.55
N VAL A 547 1.10 8.88 6.43
CA VAL A 547 1.02 7.96 5.29
C VAL A 547 -0.41 7.41 5.18
N TYR A 548 -1.09 7.68 4.07
CA TYR A 548 -2.41 7.10 3.80
C TYR A 548 -2.30 5.62 3.39
N PRO A 549 -2.92 4.65 4.12
CA PRO A 549 -2.88 3.25 3.74
C PRO A 549 -3.68 2.98 2.44
N SER A 550 -3.19 2.08 1.59
CA SER A 550 -3.74 1.86 0.25
C SER A 550 -3.71 0.40 -0.20
N GLU A 551 -4.89 -0.10 -0.57
CA GLU A 551 -5.13 -1.45 -1.13
C GLU A 551 -4.79 -1.55 -2.64
N LEU A 552 -4.37 -0.45 -3.28
CA LEU A 552 -4.13 -0.39 -4.73
C LEU A 552 -3.09 -1.40 -5.22
N THR A 553 -2.12 -1.75 -4.36
CA THR A 553 -1.12 -2.79 -4.67
C THR A 553 -1.77 -4.16 -4.69
N THR A 554 -2.46 -4.57 -3.62
CA THR A 554 -3.10 -5.89 -3.51
C THR A 554 -4.17 -6.11 -4.58
N ASP A 555 -4.94 -5.08 -4.92
CA ASP A 555 -5.90 -5.12 -6.04
C ASP A 555 -5.21 -5.39 -7.40
N ARG A 556 -4.05 -4.77 -7.64
CA ARG A 556 -3.27 -4.99 -8.87
C ARG A 556 -2.64 -6.38 -8.91
N LEU A 557 -2.18 -6.91 -7.77
CA LEU A 557 -1.65 -8.27 -7.68
C LEU A 557 -2.74 -9.30 -8.04
N LEU A 558 -3.94 -9.18 -7.46
CA LEU A 558 -5.08 -10.06 -7.77
C LEU A 558 -5.50 -9.96 -9.24
N ALA A 559 -5.58 -8.74 -9.79
CA ALA A 559 -5.94 -8.55 -11.19
C ALA A 559 -4.90 -9.12 -12.17
N ALA A 560 -3.61 -9.05 -11.81
CA ALA A 560 -2.52 -9.63 -12.60
C ALA A 560 -2.51 -11.16 -12.53
N LEU A 561 -2.72 -11.74 -11.33
CA LEU A 561 -2.88 -13.18 -11.12
C LEU A 561 -4.09 -13.75 -11.88
N HIS A 562 -5.24 -13.08 -11.77
CA HIS A 562 -6.47 -13.41 -12.48
C HIS A 562 -6.24 -13.42 -14.00
N ASP A 563 -5.63 -12.37 -14.54
CA ASP A 563 -5.40 -12.27 -15.98
C ASP A 563 -4.37 -13.31 -16.47
N ALA A 564 -3.33 -13.59 -15.69
CA ALA A 564 -2.32 -14.60 -16.03
C ALA A 564 -2.92 -16.02 -16.15
N LEU A 565 -3.82 -16.41 -15.24
CA LEU A 565 -4.34 -17.79 -15.16
C LEU A 565 -5.64 -17.99 -15.93
N LEU A 566 -6.59 -17.07 -15.82
CA LEU A 566 -7.90 -17.22 -16.45
C LEU A 566 -7.89 -16.80 -17.93
N LYS A 567 -7.15 -15.74 -18.28
CA LYS A 567 -7.05 -15.20 -19.65
C LYS A 567 -5.76 -15.60 -20.39
N GLY A 568 -4.68 -15.88 -19.67
CA GLY A 568 -3.37 -16.18 -20.26
C GLY A 568 -3.34 -17.40 -21.17
N ASP A 569 -2.46 -17.35 -22.17
CA ASP A 569 -2.30 -18.40 -23.17
C ASP A 569 -1.82 -19.74 -22.57
N LYS A 570 -2.21 -20.84 -23.21
CA LYS A 570 -1.88 -22.20 -22.75
C LYS A 570 -0.37 -22.46 -22.78
N ARG A 571 0.35 -22.09 -23.84
CA ARG A 571 1.80 -22.36 -23.98
C ARG A 571 2.58 -21.63 -22.89
N ARG A 572 2.24 -20.36 -22.62
CA ARG A 572 2.85 -19.62 -21.50
C ARG A 572 2.65 -20.32 -20.16
N LYS A 573 1.44 -20.80 -19.88
CA LYS A 573 1.18 -21.53 -18.63
C LYS A 573 1.87 -22.88 -18.58
N ASP A 574 1.93 -23.60 -19.69
CA ASP A 574 2.69 -24.86 -19.75
C ASP A 574 4.18 -24.65 -19.47
N VAL A 575 4.77 -23.50 -19.85
CA VAL A 575 6.11 -23.09 -19.42
C VAL A 575 6.14 -22.67 -17.93
N LEU A 576 5.29 -21.75 -17.48
CA LEU A 576 5.27 -21.26 -16.08
C LEU A 576 5.08 -22.37 -15.03
N PHE A 577 4.41 -23.47 -15.40
CA PHE A 577 4.19 -24.66 -14.57
C PHE A 577 5.14 -25.84 -14.88
N GLY A 578 6.19 -25.63 -15.69
CA GLY A 578 7.23 -26.65 -15.95
C GLY A 578 6.75 -27.88 -16.75
N ARG A 579 5.64 -27.76 -17.48
CA ARG A 579 5.09 -28.83 -18.33
C ARG A 579 5.77 -28.89 -19.69
N GLU A 580 6.27 -27.77 -20.19
CA GLU A 580 7.05 -27.65 -21.42
C GLU A 580 8.24 -26.68 -21.23
N GLU A 581 9.38 -26.96 -21.87
CA GLU A 581 10.57 -26.10 -21.79
C GLU A 581 10.42 -24.83 -22.67
N PRO A 582 11.02 -23.69 -22.28
CA PRO A 582 11.14 -22.51 -23.13
C PRO A 582 11.86 -22.79 -24.45
N VAL A 583 11.38 -22.20 -25.55
CA VAL A 583 11.96 -22.33 -26.89
C VAL A 583 12.78 -21.11 -27.25
N PHE A 584 13.92 -21.34 -27.91
CA PHE A 584 14.85 -20.32 -28.38
C PHE A 584 15.23 -20.55 -29.84
N ASP A 585 15.09 -19.52 -30.66
CA ASP A 585 15.85 -19.37 -31.89
C ASP A 585 17.31 -19.02 -31.56
N SER A 586 18.23 -19.38 -32.46
CA SER A 586 19.67 -19.10 -32.31
C SER A 586 20.09 -18.03 -33.32
N PRO A 587 20.07 -16.74 -32.97
CA PRO A 587 20.58 -15.69 -33.85
C PRO A 587 22.10 -15.81 -34.02
N ASP A 588 22.56 -15.81 -35.28
CA ASP A 588 23.99 -15.79 -35.66
C ASP A 588 24.67 -14.42 -35.43
N GLU A 589 23.88 -13.41 -35.02
CA GLU A 589 24.30 -12.03 -34.81
C GLU A 589 25.07 -11.89 -33.48
N VAL A 590 26.25 -11.27 -33.53
CA VAL A 590 27.00 -10.84 -32.34
C VAL A 590 26.54 -9.43 -31.99
N PHE A 591 25.95 -9.27 -30.81
CA PHE A 591 25.43 -8.00 -30.32
C PHE A 591 26.43 -7.27 -29.41
N ILE A 592 27.34 -8.00 -28.77
CA ILE A 592 28.40 -7.47 -27.88
C ILE A 592 29.68 -8.26 -28.15
N ASP A 593 30.70 -7.63 -28.75
CA ASP A 593 31.91 -8.33 -29.23
C ASP A 593 33.01 -8.50 -28.17
N ASN A 594 32.91 -7.77 -27.05
CA ASN A 594 33.92 -7.71 -26.01
C ASN A 594 33.57 -8.45 -24.69
N ASN A 595 32.36 -9.00 -24.57
CA ASN A 595 31.89 -9.72 -23.39
C ASN A 595 30.93 -10.86 -23.78
N GLU A 596 31.44 -12.10 -23.75
CA GLU A 596 30.72 -13.31 -24.19
C GLU A 596 29.44 -13.59 -23.39
N ALA A 597 29.44 -13.32 -22.08
CA ALA A 597 28.26 -13.55 -21.22
C ALA A 597 27.15 -12.51 -21.48
N GLN A 598 27.52 -11.25 -21.71
CA GLN A 598 26.55 -10.23 -22.11
C GLN A 598 26.00 -10.50 -23.52
N ASP A 599 26.84 -10.95 -24.46
CA ASP A 599 26.40 -11.34 -25.81
C ASP A 599 25.46 -12.55 -25.80
N GLU A 600 25.77 -13.58 -25.00
CA GLU A 600 24.86 -14.72 -24.82
C GLU A 600 23.53 -14.30 -24.21
N ALA A 601 23.54 -13.42 -23.21
CA ALA A 601 22.33 -12.87 -22.61
C ALA A 601 21.47 -12.13 -23.64
N VAL A 602 22.08 -11.28 -24.49
CA VAL A 602 21.36 -10.59 -25.57
C VAL A 602 20.84 -11.58 -26.62
N ARG A 603 21.68 -12.50 -27.13
CA ARG A 603 21.26 -13.51 -28.11
C ARG A 603 20.11 -14.37 -27.60
N LYS A 604 20.13 -14.78 -26.32
CA LYS A 604 19.06 -15.58 -25.70
C LYS A 604 17.79 -14.76 -25.51
N ALA A 605 17.89 -13.52 -25.02
CA ALA A 605 16.75 -12.60 -24.88
C ALA A 605 16.09 -12.25 -26.23
N VAL A 606 16.89 -12.11 -27.29
CA VAL A 606 16.44 -11.80 -28.65
C VAL A 606 15.94 -13.04 -29.41
N GLY A 607 16.41 -14.23 -29.05
CA GLY A 607 15.99 -15.52 -29.63
C GLY A 607 14.83 -16.21 -28.91
N ALA A 608 14.49 -15.81 -27.68
CA ALA A 608 13.41 -16.44 -26.90
C ALA A 608 12.04 -16.33 -27.59
N ALA A 609 11.31 -17.44 -27.66
CA ALA A 609 9.92 -17.48 -28.09
C ALA A 609 8.93 -17.40 -26.91
N ASP A 610 9.33 -17.85 -25.72
CA ASP A 610 8.49 -17.82 -24.51
C ASP A 610 9.07 -16.85 -23.46
N CYS A 611 10.24 -17.19 -22.91
CA CYS A 611 10.94 -16.36 -21.92
C CYS A 611 12.46 -16.50 -21.96
N ALA A 612 13.17 -15.51 -21.41
CA ALA A 612 14.59 -15.57 -21.08
C ALA A 612 14.88 -14.89 -19.74
N LEU A 613 15.96 -15.29 -19.08
CA LEU A 613 16.37 -14.75 -17.78
C LEU A 613 17.81 -14.21 -17.87
N ILE A 614 18.04 -12.98 -17.43
CA ILE A 614 19.37 -12.39 -17.33
C ILE A 614 19.69 -12.18 -15.84
N HIS A 615 20.56 -13.03 -15.31
CA HIS A 615 21.09 -12.88 -13.95
C HIS A 615 22.26 -11.91 -13.98
N GLY A 616 22.07 -10.73 -13.39
CA GLY A 616 23.04 -9.64 -13.45
C GLY A 616 23.54 -9.21 -12.07
N PRO A 617 24.58 -9.88 -11.54
CA PRO A 617 25.27 -9.49 -10.31
C PRO A 617 25.76 -8.02 -10.29
N PRO A 618 26.10 -7.47 -9.11
CA PRO A 618 26.55 -6.09 -8.95
C PRO A 618 27.71 -5.69 -9.87
N GLY A 619 27.53 -4.58 -10.59
CA GLY A 619 28.56 -4.00 -11.45
C GLY A 619 28.79 -4.72 -12.79
N THR A 620 27.98 -5.73 -13.15
CA THR A 620 28.15 -6.53 -14.38
C THR A 620 27.66 -5.87 -15.68
N GLY A 621 27.17 -4.64 -15.60
CA GLY A 621 26.66 -3.91 -16.76
C GLY A 621 25.22 -4.26 -17.17
N LYS A 622 24.38 -4.78 -16.25
CA LYS A 622 22.94 -5.05 -16.46
C LYS A 622 22.26 -4.07 -17.42
N THR A 623 22.29 -2.78 -17.08
CA THR A 623 21.60 -1.72 -17.82
C THR A 623 22.11 -1.57 -19.26
N TYR A 624 23.40 -1.80 -19.51
CA TYR A 624 23.97 -1.86 -20.85
C TYR A 624 23.46 -3.09 -21.62
N THR A 625 23.46 -4.28 -20.99
CA THR A 625 22.93 -5.52 -21.60
C THR A 625 21.44 -5.38 -21.94
N ILE A 626 20.64 -4.77 -21.06
CA ILE A 626 19.23 -4.43 -21.29
C ILE A 626 19.09 -3.54 -22.52
N ALA A 627 19.82 -2.42 -22.57
CA ALA A 627 19.77 -1.48 -23.69
C ALA A 627 20.17 -2.14 -25.02
N ARG A 628 21.18 -3.01 -25.03
CA ARG A 628 21.59 -3.80 -26.21
C ARG A 628 20.51 -4.79 -26.65
N ALA A 629 19.83 -5.46 -25.72
CA ALA A 629 18.72 -6.37 -26.02
C ALA A 629 17.52 -5.64 -26.62
N ILE A 630 17.06 -4.55 -25.99
CA ILE A 630 15.92 -3.76 -26.48
C ILE A 630 16.24 -3.15 -27.85
N ARG A 631 17.45 -2.63 -28.04
CA ARG A 631 17.89 -2.15 -29.37
C ARG A 631 17.77 -3.23 -30.44
N ALA A 632 18.24 -4.45 -30.18
CA ALA A 632 18.17 -5.55 -31.14
C ALA A 632 16.71 -5.95 -31.46
N MET A 633 15.81 -5.90 -30.48
CA MET A 633 14.37 -6.11 -30.66
C MET A 633 13.74 -4.99 -31.52
N VAL A 634 14.09 -3.73 -31.22
CA VAL A 634 13.64 -2.54 -31.97
C VAL A 634 14.15 -2.55 -33.42
N GLU A 635 15.40 -2.93 -33.66
CA GLU A 635 15.99 -3.10 -35.02
C GLU A 635 15.29 -4.22 -35.83
N ARG A 636 14.66 -5.19 -35.15
CA ARG A 636 13.82 -6.24 -35.75
C ARG A 636 12.36 -5.80 -35.99
N GLY A 637 11.99 -4.60 -35.54
CA GLY A 637 10.65 -4.05 -35.67
C GLY A 637 9.69 -4.41 -34.54
N GLU A 638 10.17 -5.05 -33.47
CA GLU A 638 9.35 -5.42 -32.31
C GLU A 638 8.98 -4.16 -31.48
N ARG A 639 7.78 -4.19 -30.90
CA ARG A 639 7.27 -3.23 -29.91
C ARG A 639 7.58 -3.74 -28.51
N VAL A 640 8.35 -2.97 -27.76
CA VAL A 640 8.94 -3.36 -26.48
C VAL A 640 8.30 -2.62 -25.31
N LEU A 641 7.88 -3.36 -24.29
CA LEU A 641 7.57 -2.83 -22.96
C LEU A 641 8.82 -2.93 -22.09
N LEU A 642 9.44 -1.80 -21.74
CA LEU A 642 10.47 -1.72 -20.71
C LEU A 642 9.77 -1.48 -19.36
N SER A 643 9.97 -2.40 -18.41
CA SER A 643 9.42 -2.27 -17.06
C SER A 643 10.46 -2.52 -15.98
N ALA A 644 10.19 -2.00 -14.78
CA ALA A 644 10.95 -2.29 -13.57
C ALA A 644 10.09 -1.97 -12.33
N PHE A 645 10.55 -2.44 -11.17
CA PHE A 645 9.86 -2.22 -9.89
C PHE A 645 9.71 -0.73 -9.53
N THR A 646 10.77 0.06 -9.66
CA THR A 646 10.80 1.48 -9.24
C THR A 646 10.93 2.43 -10.42
N ASN A 647 10.46 3.68 -10.27
CA ASN A 647 10.64 4.71 -11.30
C ASN A 647 12.12 4.93 -11.65
N ARG A 648 13.00 5.02 -10.63
CA ARG A 648 14.45 5.19 -10.81
C ARG A 648 15.06 4.07 -11.65
N ALA A 649 14.62 2.82 -11.48
CA ALA A 649 15.09 1.70 -12.30
C ALA A 649 14.63 1.84 -13.77
N VAL A 650 13.36 2.19 -14.01
CA VAL A 650 12.84 2.46 -15.37
C VAL A 650 13.60 3.61 -16.02
N ASP A 651 13.83 4.71 -15.31
CA ASP A 651 14.47 5.92 -15.82
C ASP A 651 15.95 5.67 -16.15
N ASN A 652 16.68 4.95 -15.28
CA ASN A 652 18.08 4.56 -15.56
C ASN A 652 18.18 3.58 -16.76
N ALA A 653 17.23 2.66 -16.91
CA ALA A 653 17.20 1.74 -18.04
C ALA A 653 16.81 2.45 -19.36
N LEU A 654 15.94 3.47 -19.29
CA LEU A 654 15.55 4.30 -20.42
C LEU A 654 16.71 5.21 -20.85
N GLU A 655 17.42 5.86 -19.92
CA GLU A 655 18.63 6.65 -20.19
C GLU A 655 19.66 5.85 -21.00
N ALA A 656 20.06 4.68 -20.50
CA ALA A 656 21.03 3.82 -21.19
C ALA A 656 20.52 3.29 -22.55
N LEU A 657 19.20 3.23 -22.75
CA LEU A 657 18.57 2.83 -23.99
C LEU A 657 18.56 3.97 -25.03
N LEU A 658 18.32 5.22 -24.61
CA LEU A 658 18.30 6.39 -25.49
C LEU A 658 19.66 6.54 -26.22
N ASP A 659 20.77 6.42 -25.49
CA ASP A 659 22.14 6.38 -26.04
C ASP A 659 22.35 5.28 -27.10
N GLN A 660 21.62 4.15 -26.99
CA GLN A 660 21.72 3.02 -27.91
C GLN A 660 20.77 3.14 -29.12
N LEU A 661 19.68 3.91 -28.98
CA LEU A 661 18.64 4.11 -29.99
C LEU A 661 18.82 5.38 -30.84
N GLU A 662 19.80 6.24 -30.53
CA GLU A 662 20.10 7.43 -31.34
C GLU A 662 20.26 7.07 -32.83
N GLY A 663 19.37 7.60 -33.67
CA GLY A 663 19.34 7.34 -35.11
C GLY A 663 18.83 5.95 -35.54
N VAL A 664 18.33 5.13 -34.60
CA VAL A 664 17.67 3.83 -34.87
C VAL A 664 16.17 4.01 -35.06
N ILE A 665 15.52 4.78 -34.18
CA ILE A 665 14.10 5.18 -34.27
C ILE A 665 13.94 6.67 -33.94
N ASP A 666 12.83 7.26 -34.39
CA ASP A 666 12.46 8.63 -34.00
C ASP A 666 12.09 8.69 -32.51
N GLU A 667 12.53 9.73 -31.80
CA GLU A 667 12.29 9.92 -30.36
C GLU A 667 10.79 9.93 -29.99
N GLU A 668 9.93 10.42 -30.89
CA GLU A 668 8.46 10.39 -30.75
C GLU A 668 7.88 8.97 -30.61
N ARG A 669 8.66 7.93 -30.93
CA ARG A 669 8.26 6.51 -30.77
C ARG A 669 8.73 5.90 -29.45
N ILE A 670 9.28 6.70 -28.54
CA ILE A 670 9.71 6.31 -27.20
C ILE A 670 8.84 7.06 -26.18
N ILE A 671 8.11 6.31 -25.34
CA ILE A 671 7.15 6.87 -24.38
C ILE A 671 7.46 6.39 -22.96
N ARG A 672 7.60 7.32 -22.00
CA ARG A 672 7.71 7.04 -20.56
C ARG A 672 6.38 7.30 -19.85
N VAL A 673 5.68 6.25 -19.43
CA VAL A 673 4.40 6.37 -18.72
C VAL A 673 4.66 6.46 -17.22
N GLY A 674 4.40 7.62 -16.62
CA GLY A 674 4.59 7.91 -15.19
C GLY A 674 3.91 9.21 -14.75
N SER A 675 3.90 9.49 -13.45
CA SER A 675 3.51 10.81 -12.92
C SER A 675 4.66 11.81 -13.08
N GLU A 676 4.34 13.10 -13.07
CA GLU A 676 5.34 14.18 -13.15
C GLU A 676 6.35 14.10 -12.00
N SER A 677 5.89 14.02 -10.75
CA SER A 677 6.74 13.78 -9.56
C SER A 677 7.48 12.43 -9.57
N GLY A 678 7.05 11.48 -10.39
CA GLY A 678 7.60 10.13 -10.42
C GLY A 678 8.72 9.92 -11.43
N VAL A 679 8.85 10.79 -12.44
CA VAL A 679 9.83 10.67 -13.52
C VAL A 679 11.00 11.63 -13.26
N ARG A 680 12.25 11.15 -13.43
CA ARG A 680 13.47 11.95 -13.29
C ARG A 680 13.44 13.18 -14.21
N GLU A 681 13.96 14.33 -13.77
CA GLU A 681 13.84 15.63 -14.46
C GLU A 681 14.30 15.59 -15.92
N ASP A 682 15.42 14.93 -16.19
CA ASP A 682 16.01 14.75 -17.52
C ASP A 682 15.28 13.71 -18.39
N MET A 683 14.42 12.87 -17.80
CA MET A 683 13.53 11.93 -18.49
C MET A 683 12.14 12.52 -18.76
N GLN A 684 11.81 13.71 -18.21
CA GLN A 684 10.56 14.42 -18.49
C GLN A 684 10.27 14.68 -19.98
N PRO A 685 11.25 14.94 -20.87
CA PRO A 685 10.99 15.07 -22.31
C PRO A 685 10.33 13.84 -22.95
N TYR A 686 10.52 12.66 -22.37
CA TYR A 686 9.90 11.41 -22.81
C TYR A 686 8.63 11.06 -22.01
N ARG A 687 8.29 11.83 -20.96
CA ARG A 687 7.10 11.58 -20.14
C ARG A 687 5.86 11.74 -21.01
N PHE A 688 5.01 10.73 -20.99
CA PHE A 688 3.80 10.75 -21.80
C PHE A 688 2.75 11.68 -21.22
N ASP A 689 2.49 12.77 -21.93
CA ASP A 689 1.32 13.61 -21.68
C ASP A 689 0.05 12.94 -22.21
N ARG A 690 -0.94 12.82 -21.32
CA ARG A 690 -2.22 12.15 -21.54
C ARG A 690 -3.34 13.13 -21.93
N SER A 691 -3.11 14.43 -21.73
CA SER A 691 -4.03 15.52 -22.08
C SER A 691 -4.02 15.84 -23.58
N GLY A 692 -5.01 16.59 -24.06
CA GLY A 692 -5.12 16.97 -25.47
C GLY A 692 -6.00 16.06 -26.33
N ASP A 693 -5.86 16.16 -27.66
CA ASP A 693 -6.75 15.47 -28.60
C ASP A 693 -6.77 13.94 -28.38
N PRO A 694 -7.96 13.33 -28.19
CA PRO A 694 -8.08 11.90 -27.93
C PRO A 694 -7.45 11.01 -29.00
N GLY A 695 -7.67 11.33 -30.28
CA GLY A 695 -7.16 10.54 -31.39
C GLY A 695 -5.63 10.58 -31.44
N ASP A 696 -5.05 11.77 -31.30
CA ASP A 696 -3.59 11.95 -31.26
C ASP A 696 -2.96 11.26 -30.05
N ARG A 697 -3.58 11.33 -28.86
CA ARG A 697 -3.06 10.65 -27.65
C ARG A 697 -3.10 9.13 -27.78
N ALA A 698 -4.21 8.55 -28.24
CA ALA A 698 -4.29 7.12 -28.47
C ALA A 698 -3.29 6.65 -29.54
N ALA A 699 -3.19 7.39 -30.66
CA ALA A 699 -2.25 7.09 -31.72
C ALA A 699 -0.79 7.17 -31.27
N ALA A 700 -0.41 8.16 -30.44
CA ALA A 700 0.94 8.27 -29.91
C ALA A 700 1.32 7.04 -29.08
N LEU A 701 0.47 6.64 -28.12
CA LEU A 701 0.73 5.45 -27.29
C LEU A 701 0.78 4.16 -28.12
N GLN A 702 -0.17 3.96 -29.03
CA GLN A 702 -0.29 2.74 -29.83
C GLN A 702 0.85 2.59 -30.86
N ASN A 703 1.34 3.68 -31.45
CA ASN A 703 2.42 3.65 -32.46
C ASN A 703 3.84 3.71 -31.89
N ALA A 704 3.99 4.04 -30.60
CA ALA A 704 5.27 3.98 -29.91
C ALA A 704 5.84 2.56 -29.93
N GLN A 705 7.13 2.46 -30.27
CA GLN A 705 7.85 1.21 -30.40
C GLN A 705 8.51 0.81 -29.07
N VAL A 706 8.85 1.78 -28.22
CA VAL A 706 9.29 1.52 -26.85
C VAL A 706 8.36 2.24 -25.89
N VAL A 707 7.78 1.50 -24.95
CA VAL A 707 7.01 2.07 -23.84
C VAL A 707 7.70 1.68 -22.53
N ALA A 708 8.12 2.67 -21.76
CA ALA A 708 8.79 2.51 -20.47
C ALA A 708 7.80 2.82 -19.33
N ALA A 709 7.58 1.89 -18.40
CA ALA A 709 6.61 2.06 -17.31
C ALA A 709 6.95 1.19 -16.08
N THR A 710 6.69 1.68 -14.86
CA THR A 710 6.84 0.82 -13.67
C THR A 710 5.85 -0.34 -13.72
N THR A 711 6.21 -1.50 -13.16
CA THR A 711 5.37 -2.70 -13.21
C THR A 711 4.00 -2.46 -12.55
N ALA A 712 3.95 -1.64 -11.50
CA ALA A 712 2.70 -1.17 -10.91
C ALA A 712 1.83 -0.32 -11.87
N THR A 713 2.45 0.44 -12.79
CA THR A 713 1.76 1.21 -13.83
C THR A 713 1.24 0.32 -14.96
N CYS A 714 1.91 -0.79 -15.26
CA CYS A 714 1.43 -1.80 -16.23
C CYS A 714 0.05 -2.38 -15.82
N GLY A 715 -0.21 -2.51 -14.51
CA GLY A 715 -1.53 -2.88 -13.98
C GLY A 715 -2.64 -1.81 -14.09
N SER A 716 -2.38 -0.64 -14.69
CA SER A 716 -3.40 0.41 -14.88
C SER A 716 -4.34 0.14 -16.06
N ARG A 717 -5.59 0.62 -15.97
CA ARG A 717 -6.62 0.42 -17.01
C ARG A 717 -6.20 0.85 -18.43
N VAL A 718 -5.30 1.83 -18.54
CA VAL A 718 -4.75 2.30 -19.83
C VAL A 718 -3.73 1.31 -20.41
N MET A 719 -2.83 0.80 -19.56
CA MET A 719 -1.78 -0.13 -19.98
C MET A 719 -2.32 -1.53 -20.29
N LYS A 720 -3.40 -1.96 -19.62
CA LYS A 720 -4.09 -3.22 -19.88
C LYS A 720 -4.74 -3.32 -21.28
N GLU A 721 -4.97 -2.19 -21.95
CA GLU A 721 -5.45 -2.14 -23.34
C GLU A 721 -4.31 -2.09 -24.38
N GLN A 722 -3.05 -2.31 -23.95
CA GLN A 722 -1.87 -2.33 -24.82
C GLN A 722 -1.36 -3.76 -25.00
N ALA A 723 -0.84 -4.07 -26.19
CA ALA A 723 -0.17 -5.33 -26.50
C ALA A 723 1.24 -5.08 -27.05
N PHE A 724 2.21 -5.88 -26.63
CA PHE A 724 3.63 -5.76 -26.97
C PHE A 724 4.16 -7.09 -27.54
N ASP A 725 5.17 -7.05 -28.38
CA ASP A 725 5.83 -8.28 -28.82
C ASP A 725 6.66 -8.86 -27.65
N VAL A 726 7.33 -7.99 -26.88
CA VAL A 726 8.17 -8.40 -25.74
C VAL A 726 8.10 -7.44 -24.56
N ALA A 727 7.98 -7.99 -23.35
CA ALA A 727 8.16 -7.27 -22.09
C ALA A 727 9.54 -7.59 -21.50
N LEU A 728 10.40 -6.58 -21.34
CA LEU A 728 11.63 -6.69 -20.57
C LEU A 728 11.41 -6.07 -19.19
N VAL A 729 11.59 -6.85 -18.13
CA VAL A 729 11.37 -6.43 -16.74
C VAL A 729 12.70 -6.45 -15.98
N ASP A 730 13.25 -5.27 -15.65
CA ASP A 730 14.44 -5.12 -14.80
C ASP A 730 14.09 -5.11 -13.30
N GLU A 731 15.06 -5.46 -12.47
CA GLU A 731 14.91 -5.72 -11.04
C GLU A 731 13.77 -6.72 -10.72
N ALA A 732 13.56 -7.70 -11.59
CA ALA A 732 12.49 -8.70 -11.49
C ALA A 732 12.57 -9.59 -10.23
N ALA A 733 13.74 -9.68 -9.60
CA ALA A 733 13.92 -10.37 -8.31
C ALA A 733 13.27 -9.62 -7.13
N GLN A 734 12.97 -8.32 -7.26
CA GLN A 734 12.26 -7.52 -6.25
C GLN A 734 10.73 -7.50 -6.46
N LEU A 735 10.23 -8.18 -7.50
CA LEU A 735 8.81 -8.28 -7.78
C LEU A 735 8.27 -9.62 -7.29
N THR A 736 7.18 -9.57 -6.52
CA THR A 736 6.38 -10.77 -6.23
C THR A 736 5.97 -11.44 -7.54
N GLU A 737 5.79 -12.77 -7.55
CA GLU A 737 5.34 -13.45 -8.76
C GLU A 737 4.03 -12.85 -9.35
N PRO A 738 2.96 -12.63 -8.58
CA PRO A 738 1.76 -11.93 -9.06
C PRO A 738 2.04 -10.50 -9.57
N GLY A 739 2.99 -9.78 -8.95
CA GLY A 739 3.38 -8.44 -9.38
C GLY A 739 4.04 -8.44 -10.75
N THR A 740 4.89 -9.43 -11.04
CA THR A 740 5.58 -9.59 -12.33
C THR A 740 4.59 -9.82 -13.48
N PHE A 741 3.49 -10.53 -13.23
CA PHE A 741 2.42 -10.73 -14.22
C PHE A 741 1.78 -9.42 -14.72
N ALA A 742 1.82 -8.33 -13.94
CA ALA A 742 1.24 -7.05 -14.37
C ALA A 742 1.92 -6.46 -15.62
N ALA A 743 3.20 -6.77 -15.86
CA ALA A 743 3.91 -6.43 -17.10
C ALA A 743 3.90 -7.61 -18.10
N VAL A 744 4.17 -8.84 -17.65
CA VAL A 744 4.29 -10.02 -18.53
C VAL A 744 2.99 -10.33 -19.29
N ASN A 745 1.82 -10.08 -18.68
CA ASN A 745 0.53 -10.29 -19.34
C ASN A 745 0.27 -9.36 -20.54
N LEU A 746 1.05 -8.28 -20.71
CA LEU A 746 0.87 -7.31 -21.79
C LEU A 746 1.69 -7.64 -23.05
N ALA A 747 2.59 -8.62 -23.00
CA ALA A 747 3.43 -9.02 -24.12
C ALA A 747 3.20 -10.46 -24.57
N ASP A 748 3.62 -10.82 -25.78
CA ASP A 748 3.61 -12.20 -26.29
C ASP A 748 4.71 -13.08 -25.66
N ARG A 749 5.89 -12.50 -25.41
CA ARG A 749 7.03 -13.13 -24.73
C ARG A 749 7.68 -12.17 -23.73
N PHE A 750 8.55 -12.66 -22.84
CA PHE A 750 9.15 -11.81 -21.81
C PHE A 750 10.62 -12.11 -21.48
N VAL A 751 11.33 -11.09 -20.99
CA VAL A 751 12.71 -11.19 -20.53
C VAL A 751 12.78 -10.64 -19.12
N LEU A 752 13.10 -11.47 -18.13
CA LEU A 752 13.27 -11.01 -16.76
C LEU A 752 14.76 -10.77 -16.48
N VAL A 753 15.09 -9.62 -15.92
CA VAL A 753 16.45 -9.23 -15.56
C VAL A 753 16.47 -8.94 -14.07
N GLY A 754 17.41 -9.56 -13.35
CA GLY A 754 17.37 -9.55 -11.89
C GLY A 754 18.61 -10.17 -11.25
N ASP A 755 18.57 -10.27 -9.94
CA ASP A 755 19.57 -10.95 -9.12
C ASP A 755 18.91 -11.42 -7.82
N HIS A 756 18.64 -12.73 -7.71
CA HIS A 756 18.01 -13.36 -6.54
C HIS A 756 18.95 -13.40 -5.31
N GLU A 757 20.24 -13.06 -5.49
CA GLU A 757 21.22 -12.87 -4.42
C GLU A 757 21.22 -11.41 -3.88
N GLN A 758 20.42 -10.52 -4.46
CA GLN A 758 20.11 -9.18 -3.93
C GLN A 758 18.67 -9.15 -3.40
N LEU A 759 18.12 -7.97 -3.07
CA LEU A 759 16.90 -7.86 -2.26
C LEU A 759 15.70 -8.64 -2.85
N PRO A 760 14.96 -9.41 -2.03
CA PRO A 760 13.71 -10.04 -2.42
C PRO A 760 12.58 -9.00 -2.56
N PRO A 761 11.37 -9.42 -2.97
CA PRO A 761 10.17 -8.60 -2.86
C PRO A 761 9.90 -8.20 -1.41
N VAL A 762 9.52 -6.93 -1.21
CA VAL A 762 9.15 -6.41 0.12
C VAL A 762 7.66 -6.69 0.35
N VAL A 763 7.38 -7.60 1.27
CA VAL A 763 6.04 -7.97 1.75
C VAL A 763 5.94 -7.74 3.25
N ARG A 764 4.73 -7.60 3.79
CA ARG A 764 4.48 -7.42 5.23
C ARG A 764 4.01 -8.70 5.89
N ALA A 765 3.17 -9.47 5.20
CA ALA A 765 2.81 -10.81 5.60
C ALA A 765 3.95 -11.78 5.25
N GLU A 766 4.41 -12.57 6.22
CA GLU A 766 5.41 -13.64 6.01
C GLU A 766 4.76 -14.82 5.28
N ASN A 767 4.75 -14.77 3.94
CA ASN A 767 4.09 -15.77 3.10
C ASN A 767 4.75 -15.95 1.71
N ASP A 768 4.14 -16.78 0.87
CA ASP A 768 4.58 -17.16 -0.49
C ASP A 768 4.84 -15.99 -1.46
N LEU A 769 4.46 -14.74 -1.13
CA LEU A 769 4.79 -13.56 -1.95
C LEU A 769 6.28 -13.16 -1.87
N THR A 770 7.04 -13.75 -0.93
CA THR A 770 8.49 -13.56 -0.78
C THR A 770 9.33 -14.15 -1.91
N GLU A 771 8.83 -15.16 -2.63
CA GLU A 771 9.50 -15.73 -3.80
C GLU A 771 9.18 -14.92 -5.06
N SER A 772 10.21 -14.54 -5.81
CA SER A 772 10.03 -13.82 -7.08
C SER A 772 9.84 -14.78 -8.26
N LEU A 773 9.08 -14.35 -9.29
CA LEU A 773 8.99 -15.14 -10.54
C LEU A 773 10.37 -15.34 -11.19
N PHE A 774 11.29 -14.40 -11.00
CA PHE A 774 12.67 -14.52 -11.49
C PHE A 774 13.41 -15.68 -10.82
N GLU A 775 13.38 -15.76 -9.50
CA GLU A 775 13.99 -16.82 -8.69
C GLU A 775 13.41 -18.19 -9.04
N ARG A 776 12.08 -18.32 -9.02
CA ARG A 776 11.37 -19.56 -9.36
C ARG A 776 11.69 -20.07 -10.77
N LEU A 777 11.80 -19.17 -11.75
CA LEU A 777 12.14 -19.55 -13.14
C LEU A 777 13.63 -19.83 -13.34
N VAL A 778 14.54 -19.24 -12.54
CA VAL A 778 15.97 -19.62 -12.56
C VAL A 778 16.16 -21.06 -12.07
N GLU A 779 15.41 -21.49 -11.06
CA GLU A 779 15.43 -22.88 -10.59
C GLU A 779 14.75 -23.85 -11.57
N LEU A 780 13.60 -23.46 -12.13
CA LEU A 780 12.78 -24.31 -13.00
C LEU A 780 13.38 -24.49 -14.40
N HIS A 781 13.94 -23.43 -14.97
CA HIS A 781 14.47 -23.36 -16.34
C HIS A 781 15.88 -22.74 -16.37
N PRO A 782 16.89 -23.39 -15.77
CA PRO A 782 18.25 -22.84 -15.69
C PRO A 782 18.89 -22.62 -17.07
N GLU A 783 18.48 -23.36 -18.10
CA GLU A 783 18.90 -23.17 -19.49
C GLU A 783 18.31 -21.91 -20.15
N ALA A 784 17.19 -21.38 -19.65
CA ALA A 784 16.68 -20.06 -20.03
C ALA A 784 17.49 -18.89 -19.44
N GLY A 785 18.32 -19.16 -18.42
CA GLY A 785 19.18 -18.19 -17.75
C GLY A 785 20.53 -17.93 -18.45
N VAL A 786 21.05 -16.71 -18.26
CA VAL A 786 22.47 -16.37 -18.47
C VAL A 786 22.94 -15.49 -17.30
N MET A 787 24.02 -15.91 -16.63
CA MET A 787 24.66 -15.12 -15.57
C MET A 787 25.78 -14.25 -16.14
N LEU A 788 25.70 -12.94 -15.90
CA LEU A 788 26.78 -12.00 -16.23
C LEU A 788 27.91 -12.17 -15.20
N THR A 789 29.09 -12.60 -15.64
CA THR A 789 30.21 -12.96 -14.73
C THR A 789 31.28 -11.88 -14.60
N GLN A 790 31.41 -10.98 -15.58
CA GLN A 790 32.41 -9.90 -15.59
C GLN A 790 31.81 -8.61 -15.01
N GLN A 791 32.44 -8.05 -13.97
CA GLN A 791 32.02 -6.81 -13.32
C GLN A 791 33.06 -5.68 -13.45
N TYR A 792 32.57 -4.45 -13.52
CA TYR A 792 33.33 -3.24 -13.86
C TYR A 792 33.44 -2.23 -12.68
N ARG A 793 32.96 -2.59 -11.48
CA ARG A 793 32.79 -1.72 -10.30
C ARG A 793 33.88 -1.92 -9.24
N MET A 794 33.96 -3.10 -8.66
CA MET A 794 34.76 -3.42 -7.46
C MET A 794 36.18 -3.85 -7.84
N ASN A 795 37.18 -3.45 -7.06
CA ASN A 795 38.50 -4.09 -7.14
C ASN A 795 38.48 -5.55 -6.65
N GLN A 796 39.54 -6.29 -6.94
CA GLN A 796 39.60 -7.73 -6.65
C GLN A 796 39.51 -8.05 -5.14
N ARG A 797 39.92 -7.13 -4.25
CA ARG A 797 39.92 -7.35 -2.79
C ARG A 797 38.51 -7.24 -2.20
N ILE A 798 37.75 -6.23 -2.62
CA ILE A 798 36.34 -6.02 -2.28
C ILE A 798 35.49 -7.15 -2.89
N GLN A 799 35.68 -7.40 -4.19
CA GLN A 799 34.87 -8.33 -4.95
C GLN A 799 34.95 -9.79 -4.44
N ALA A 800 36.09 -10.19 -3.86
CA ALA A 800 36.38 -11.58 -3.54
C ALA A 800 35.41 -12.23 -2.54
N PHE A 801 34.91 -11.51 -1.52
CA PHE A 801 34.00 -12.09 -0.53
C PHE A 801 32.62 -12.33 -1.15
N ALA A 802 32.00 -11.28 -1.67
CA ALA A 802 30.69 -11.39 -2.30
C ALA A 802 30.69 -12.45 -3.41
N SER A 803 31.78 -12.51 -4.19
CA SER A 803 31.97 -13.58 -5.18
C SER A 803 31.86 -14.99 -4.63
N GLN A 804 32.50 -15.25 -3.49
CA GLN A 804 32.71 -16.58 -2.95
C GLN A 804 31.52 -17.05 -2.10
N GLU A 805 30.84 -16.10 -1.47
CA GLU A 805 29.71 -16.34 -0.56
C GLU A 805 28.37 -16.41 -1.32
N PHE A 806 28.13 -15.52 -2.29
CA PHE A 806 26.84 -15.38 -3.00
C PHE A 806 26.87 -15.79 -4.49
N TYR A 807 28.04 -16.03 -5.09
CA TYR A 807 28.16 -16.20 -6.55
C TYR A 807 29.09 -17.34 -6.99
N ASP A 808 29.28 -18.39 -6.19
CA ASP A 808 30.13 -19.58 -6.49
C ASP A 808 31.60 -19.30 -6.92
N GLY A 809 32.11 -18.10 -6.68
CA GLY A 809 33.38 -17.64 -7.25
C GLY A 809 33.32 -17.35 -8.76
N LYS A 810 32.14 -17.25 -9.37
CA LYS A 810 31.93 -16.97 -10.81
C LYS A 810 32.10 -15.49 -11.16
N LEU A 811 31.68 -14.58 -10.27
CA LEU A 811 31.87 -13.14 -10.44
C LEU A 811 33.38 -12.81 -10.49
N ARG A 812 33.82 -11.96 -11.43
CA ARG A 812 35.23 -11.55 -11.59
C ARG A 812 35.35 -10.11 -12.11
N PRO A 813 36.39 -9.34 -11.73
CA PRO A 813 36.72 -8.09 -12.42
C PRO A 813 36.87 -8.32 -13.93
N ALA A 814 36.31 -7.44 -14.75
CA ALA A 814 36.30 -7.58 -16.20
C ALA A 814 37.72 -7.53 -16.81
N ASP A 815 38.61 -6.75 -16.22
CA ASP A 815 40.01 -6.60 -16.64
C ASP A 815 40.95 -6.30 -15.45
N GLY A 816 42.24 -6.14 -15.75
CA GLY A 816 43.28 -5.85 -14.77
C GLY A 816 43.23 -4.45 -14.15
N GLU A 817 42.66 -3.46 -14.84
CA GLU A 817 42.48 -2.10 -14.32
C GLU A 817 41.33 -2.07 -13.32
N VAL A 818 40.22 -2.78 -13.60
CA VAL A 818 39.17 -3.05 -12.61
C VAL A 818 39.74 -3.81 -11.42
N ALA A 819 40.46 -4.91 -11.65
CA ALA A 819 40.99 -5.75 -10.57
C ALA A 819 41.94 -4.99 -9.62
N GLY A 820 42.77 -4.09 -10.17
CA GLY A 820 43.82 -3.39 -9.47
C GLY A 820 43.48 -1.99 -8.95
N ARG A 821 42.27 -1.46 -9.17
CA ARG A 821 41.93 -0.06 -8.83
C ARG A 821 42.05 0.26 -7.34
N THR A 822 42.65 1.41 -7.04
CA THR A 822 42.89 1.91 -5.67
C THR A 822 42.54 3.39 -5.54
N LEU A 823 42.56 3.95 -4.33
CA LEU A 823 42.33 5.39 -4.16
C LEU A 823 43.43 6.25 -4.80
N ASP A 824 44.64 5.73 -5.02
CA ASP A 824 45.75 6.47 -5.66
C ASP A 824 45.49 6.77 -7.15
N ASP A 825 44.50 6.14 -7.80
CA ASP A 825 44.14 6.47 -9.19
C ASP A 825 43.24 7.72 -9.27
N LEU A 826 42.73 8.22 -8.14
CA LEU A 826 41.92 9.44 -8.08
C LEU A 826 42.83 10.67 -8.01
N THR A 827 42.47 11.73 -8.75
CA THR A 827 43.35 12.90 -8.88
C THR A 827 43.42 13.70 -7.58
N GLY A 828 44.60 13.69 -6.95
CA GLY A 828 44.83 14.44 -5.71
C GLY A 828 44.57 13.65 -4.43
N VAL A 829 44.24 12.36 -4.54
CA VAL A 829 44.05 11.44 -3.41
C VAL A 829 45.31 10.57 -3.24
N SER A 830 45.70 10.25 -2.00
CA SER A 830 46.66 9.17 -1.76
C SER A 830 46.34 8.31 -0.54
N ARG A 831 46.51 7.00 -0.68
CA ARG A 831 46.40 6.04 0.42
C ARG A 831 47.48 6.20 1.49
N GLU A 832 48.61 6.87 1.18
CA GLU A 832 49.69 7.07 2.15
C GLU A 832 49.33 8.13 3.21
N ASP A 833 48.43 9.06 2.87
CA ASP A 833 47.93 10.11 3.75
C ASP A 833 46.83 9.61 4.72
N LEU A 834 46.18 8.49 4.40
CA LEU A 834 45.18 7.85 5.27
C LEU A 834 45.81 7.22 6.53
N PRO A 835 45.07 7.12 7.65
CA PRO A 835 45.45 6.31 8.81
C PRO A 835 45.65 4.83 8.45
N ALA A 836 46.62 4.17 9.08
CA ALA A 836 47.05 2.81 8.75
C ALA A 836 45.90 1.76 8.76
N ASN A 837 44.88 1.96 9.60
CA ASN A 837 43.72 1.09 9.74
C ASN A 837 42.64 1.24 8.65
N ILE A 838 42.81 2.15 7.68
CA ILE A 838 41.91 2.31 6.51
C ILE A 838 42.66 2.48 5.17
N ARG A 839 43.95 2.09 5.10
CA ARG A 839 44.77 2.17 3.87
C ARG A 839 44.52 1.07 2.86
N ASP A 840 43.88 -0.01 3.28
CA ASP A 840 43.62 -1.18 2.47
C ASP A 840 42.19 -1.16 1.95
N ALA A 841 41.99 -1.74 0.76
CA ALA A 841 40.72 -1.66 0.02
C ALA A 841 39.52 -2.26 0.77
N VAL A 842 39.75 -3.06 1.80
CA VAL A 842 38.75 -3.53 2.76
C VAL A 842 39.37 -3.38 4.14
N SER A 843 38.65 -2.76 5.07
CA SER A 843 39.09 -2.52 6.44
C SER A 843 37.95 -2.71 7.43
N PHE A 844 38.25 -3.14 8.66
CA PHE A 844 37.29 -3.23 9.77
C PHE A 844 37.70 -2.30 10.91
N VAL A 845 36.74 -1.56 11.47
CA VAL A 845 36.91 -0.61 12.57
C VAL A 845 35.98 -1.03 13.70
N ALA A 846 36.54 -1.67 14.73
CA ALA A 846 35.79 -2.13 15.89
C ALA A 846 35.23 -0.95 16.71
N VAL A 847 33.95 -1.05 17.08
CA VAL A 847 33.24 -0.12 17.97
C VAL A 847 32.36 -0.97 18.89
N GLU A 848 32.48 -0.83 20.23
CA GLU A 848 31.68 -1.63 21.20
C GLU A 848 30.21 -1.20 21.28
N GLY A 849 29.88 -0.05 20.67
CA GLY A 849 28.57 0.56 20.61
C GLY A 849 28.12 1.30 21.88
N ASP A 850 27.01 2.02 21.79
CA ASP A 850 26.33 2.66 22.92
C ASP A 850 25.20 1.81 23.53
N GLY A 851 24.79 0.74 22.84
CA GLY A 851 23.79 -0.22 23.29
C GLY A 851 22.34 0.25 23.16
N SER A 852 22.06 1.31 22.41
CA SER A 852 20.71 1.65 21.96
C SER A 852 20.27 0.82 20.73
N ARG A 853 18.97 0.76 20.44
CA ARG A 853 18.38 -0.25 19.53
C ARG A 853 18.35 0.15 18.04
N TYR A 854 18.19 1.44 17.75
CA TYR A 854 17.94 1.98 16.40
C TYR A 854 18.98 3.01 15.96
N THR A 855 19.90 3.33 16.86
CA THR A 855 20.95 4.36 16.73
C THR A 855 22.20 3.82 17.38
N ASP A 856 23.34 4.40 17.01
CA ASP A 856 24.55 4.28 17.79
C ASP A 856 25.38 5.56 17.59
N SER A 857 25.37 6.40 18.61
CA SER A 857 26.08 7.69 18.63
C SER A 857 27.60 7.51 18.64
N THR A 858 28.10 6.36 19.10
CA THR A 858 29.53 6.05 19.12
C THR A 858 30.01 5.60 17.75
N GLU A 859 29.25 4.75 17.04
CA GLU A 859 29.48 4.47 15.62
C GLU A 859 29.36 5.74 14.77
N ALA A 860 28.32 6.56 14.98
CA ALA A 860 28.09 7.77 14.19
C ALA A 860 29.24 8.78 14.33
N ALA A 861 29.70 9.06 15.55
CA ALA A 861 30.89 9.88 15.79
C ALA A 861 32.15 9.26 15.16
N ARG A 862 32.30 7.93 15.22
CA ARG A 862 33.45 7.25 14.62
C ARG A 862 33.42 7.28 13.09
N ILE A 863 32.24 7.25 12.48
CA ILE A 863 32.05 7.38 11.02
C ILE A 863 32.40 8.79 10.56
N ALA A 864 32.04 9.82 11.36
CA ALA A 864 32.45 11.20 11.08
C ALA A 864 33.99 11.37 11.10
N ASP A 865 34.70 10.80 12.08
CA ASP A 865 36.17 10.77 12.09
C ASP A 865 36.73 10.16 10.77
N LEU A 866 36.19 9.00 10.36
CA LEU A 866 36.65 8.28 9.17
C LEU A 866 36.41 9.09 7.88
N ILE A 867 35.30 9.82 7.80
CA ILE A 867 35.01 10.72 6.67
C ILE A 867 36.01 11.89 6.64
N GLU A 868 36.32 12.51 7.79
CA GLU A 868 37.34 13.55 7.85
C GLU A 868 38.74 13.02 7.50
N ASP A 869 39.09 11.78 7.87
CA ASP A 869 40.33 11.13 7.44
C ASP A 869 40.39 10.98 5.89
N TYR A 870 39.30 10.57 5.25
CA TYR A 870 39.22 10.49 3.77
C TYR A 870 39.28 11.87 3.10
N ARG A 871 38.60 12.88 3.65
CA ARG A 871 38.64 14.26 3.16
C ARG A 871 40.03 14.88 3.32
N ALA A 872 40.72 14.60 4.43
CA ALA A 872 42.10 15.04 4.67
C ALA A 872 43.10 14.40 3.68
N ALA A 873 42.83 13.17 3.25
CA ALA A 873 43.55 12.49 2.16
C ALA A 873 43.15 12.96 0.74
N GLY A 874 42.28 13.97 0.62
CA GLY A 874 41.94 14.64 -0.64
C GLY A 874 40.69 14.14 -1.37
N LEU A 875 39.91 13.21 -0.78
CA LEU A 875 38.70 12.68 -1.40
C LEU A 875 37.53 13.68 -1.32
N ASP A 876 36.73 13.79 -2.38
CA ASP A 876 35.51 14.60 -2.35
C ASP A 876 34.43 13.90 -1.50
N PRO A 877 33.71 14.62 -0.61
CA PRO A 877 32.56 14.06 0.09
C PRO A 877 31.54 13.35 -0.80
N SER A 878 31.32 13.79 -2.05
CA SER A 878 30.37 13.14 -2.95
C SER A 878 30.78 11.74 -3.41
N ASP A 879 32.06 11.39 -3.30
CA ASP A 879 32.61 10.07 -3.62
C ASP A 879 32.52 9.07 -2.44
N ILE A 880 31.95 9.51 -1.30
CA ILE A 880 31.77 8.72 -0.07
C ILE A 880 30.30 8.40 0.13
N GLY A 881 30.00 7.15 0.47
CA GLY A 881 28.69 6.72 0.94
C GLY A 881 28.75 6.02 2.29
N VAL A 882 27.68 6.16 3.07
CA VAL A 882 27.47 5.45 4.33
C VAL A 882 26.15 4.67 4.26
N ILE A 883 26.20 3.39 4.65
CA ILE A 883 25.05 2.50 4.71
C ILE A 883 24.82 2.13 6.18
N ALA A 884 23.59 2.26 6.67
CA ALA A 884 23.18 1.85 8.01
C ALA A 884 21.86 1.05 7.98
N PRO A 885 21.60 0.16 8.94
CA PRO A 885 20.36 -0.63 9.00
C PRO A 885 19.10 0.21 9.26
N PHE A 886 19.20 1.28 10.06
CA PHE A 886 18.05 2.04 10.56
C PHE A 886 18.02 3.48 10.04
N ARG A 887 16.83 4.04 9.81
CA ARG A 887 16.70 5.48 9.47
C ARG A 887 17.08 6.41 10.60
N ALA A 888 16.84 6.02 11.86
CA ALA A 888 17.30 6.79 13.00
C ALA A 888 18.83 6.90 13.00
N GLN A 889 19.56 5.81 12.72
CA GLN A 889 21.02 5.84 12.55
C GLN A 889 21.48 6.62 11.32
N VAL A 890 20.82 6.49 10.16
CA VAL A 890 21.08 7.36 8.99
C VAL A 890 20.98 8.83 9.38
N SER A 891 19.92 9.20 10.09
CA SER A 891 19.67 10.59 10.52
C SER A 891 20.67 11.07 11.56
N GLU A 892 21.12 10.20 12.46
CA GLU A 892 22.17 10.53 13.43
C GLU A 892 23.52 10.73 12.73
N ILE A 893 23.94 9.83 11.83
CA ILE A 893 25.17 9.98 11.05
C ILE A 893 25.12 11.28 10.22
N SER A 894 24.01 11.57 9.54
CA SER A 894 23.84 12.79 8.74
C SER A 894 24.05 14.10 9.51
N ARG A 895 23.84 14.11 10.84
CA ARG A 895 24.09 15.31 11.69
C ARG A 895 25.58 15.60 11.88
N HIS A 896 26.45 14.60 11.72
CA HIS A 896 27.88 14.69 12.01
C HIS A 896 28.76 14.76 10.74
N VAL A 897 28.17 14.62 9.55
CA VAL A 897 28.90 14.54 8.27
C VAL A 897 28.45 15.64 7.29
N PRO A 898 29.25 15.99 6.27
CA PRO A 898 28.82 16.94 5.24
C PRO A 898 27.63 16.44 4.43
N GLU A 899 26.66 17.31 4.10
CA GLU A 899 25.48 17.02 3.26
C GLU A 899 25.80 16.31 1.93
N ALA A 900 26.99 16.54 1.37
CA ALA A 900 27.43 15.92 0.13
C ALA A 900 27.78 14.41 0.27
N VAL A 901 27.94 13.89 1.50
CA VAL A 901 28.12 12.45 1.75
C VAL A 901 26.77 11.74 1.62
N ALA A 902 26.70 10.70 0.80
CA ALA A 902 25.47 9.93 0.64
C ALA A 902 25.23 8.99 1.84
N VAL A 903 24.29 9.30 2.73
CA VAL A 903 23.92 8.45 3.88
C VAL A 903 22.49 7.92 3.69
N ASP A 904 22.29 6.60 3.59
CA ASP A 904 20.94 6.00 3.51
C ASP A 904 20.91 4.53 3.97
N THR A 905 19.73 3.92 4.00
CA THR A 905 19.57 2.49 4.32
C THR A 905 19.98 1.59 3.15
N VAL A 906 20.30 0.33 3.46
CA VAL A 906 20.72 -0.67 2.47
C VAL A 906 19.76 -0.81 1.28
N ASP A 907 18.46 -0.79 1.53
CA ASP A 907 17.38 -0.87 0.54
C ASP A 907 17.43 0.30 -0.47
N ARG A 908 17.76 1.49 0.01
CA ARG A 908 17.79 2.72 -0.80
C ARG A 908 19.14 2.97 -1.48
N PHE A 909 20.22 2.39 -0.93
CA PHE A 909 21.52 2.38 -1.60
C PHE A 909 21.59 1.43 -2.80
N GLN A 910 20.54 0.64 -3.07
CA GLN A 910 20.47 -0.23 -4.25
C GLN A 910 20.53 0.58 -5.56
N GLY A 911 21.12 -0.03 -6.59
CA GLY A 911 21.47 0.63 -7.87
C GLY A 911 22.68 1.57 -7.78
N SER A 912 22.83 2.32 -6.68
CA SER A 912 23.91 3.28 -6.46
C SER A 912 25.29 2.61 -6.22
N SER A 913 26.36 3.41 -6.25
CA SER A 913 27.73 3.00 -5.92
C SER A 913 28.64 4.20 -5.70
N GLN A 914 29.60 4.09 -4.78
CA GLN A 914 30.57 5.16 -4.46
C GLN A 914 32.02 4.69 -4.56
N GLU A 915 32.98 5.61 -4.60
CA GLU A 915 34.41 5.24 -4.57
C GLU A 915 34.76 4.59 -3.22
N VAL A 916 34.24 5.15 -2.13
CA VAL A 916 34.32 4.63 -0.76
C VAL A 916 32.92 4.36 -0.21
N ILE A 917 32.73 3.19 0.42
CA ILE A 917 31.54 2.89 1.23
C ILE A 917 31.96 2.57 2.66
N ILE A 918 31.23 3.14 3.62
CA ILE A 918 31.30 2.82 5.04
C ILE A 918 29.99 2.11 5.42
N VAL A 919 30.06 0.98 6.12
CA VAL A 919 28.88 0.25 6.63
C VAL A 919 28.87 0.36 8.16
N SER A 920 27.84 1.01 8.69
CA SER A 920 27.47 1.01 10.11
C SER A 920 26.62 -0.22 10.37
N PHE A 921 26.99 -1.04 11.35
CA PHE A 921 26.21 -2.22 11.73
C PHE A 921 25.19 -1.94 12.83
N THR A 922 25.43 -0.94 13.69
CA THR A 922 24.52 -0.53 14.78
C THR A 922 24.12 -1.70 15.71
N ALA A 923 24.95 -2.74 15.75
CA ALA A 923 24.69 -4.00 16.44
C ALA A 923 25.57 -4.08 17.68
N THR A 924 24.94 -4.22 18.86
CA THR A 924 25.63 -4.34 20.15
C THR A 924 25.20 -5.65 20.82
N ARG A 925 26.12 -6.61 20.96
CA ARG A 925 25.91 -7.96 21.54
C ARG A 925 24.95 -8.92 20.78
N THR A 926 23.90 -8.43 20.13
CA THR A 926 22.98 -9.24 19.29
C THR A 926 22.94 -8.69 17.86
N LEU A 927 22.65 -9.57 16.90
CA LEU A 927 22.45 -9.22 15.49
C LEU A 927 20.96 -8.97 15.24
N GLU A 928 20.44 -7.88 15.79
CA GLU A 928 19.07 -7.42 15.58
C GLU A 928 19.03 -6.26 14.58
N GLY A 929 18.12 -6.34 13.60
CA GLY A 929 17.78 -5.21 12.74
C GLY A 929 17.88 -5.51 11.24
N PRO A 930 17.34 -4.61 10.39
CA PRO A 930 17.03 -4.90 9.00
C PRO A 930 18.15 -5.53 8.17
N ILE A 931 19.42 -5.18 8.40
CA ILE A 931 20.54 -5.71 7.62
C ILE A 931 20.86 -7.19 7.92
N PHE A 932 20.41 -7.71 9.07
CA PHE A 932 20.68 -9.07 9.55
C PHE A 932 19.57 -10.07 9.17
N ASP A 933 18.34 -9.58 8.97
CA ASP A 933 17.16 -10.40 8.63
C ASP A 933 17.33 -11.21 7.33
N ASP A 934 18.16 -10.74 6.39
CA ASP A 934 18.43 -11.41 5.12
C ASP A 934 19.87 -11.12 4.63
N TYR A 935 20.67 -12.18 4.39
CA TYR A 935 22.05 -12.05 3.90
C TYR A 935 22.17 -11.33 2.55
N ARG A 936 21.11 -11.30 1.74
CA ARG A 936 21.07 -10.57 0.46
C ARG A 936 21.19 -9.06 0.67
N ARG A 937 20.80 -8.54 1.84
CA ARG A 937 21.01 -7.14 2.24
C ARG A 937 22.49 -6.84 2.47
N ILE A 938 23.21 -7.67 3.23
CA ILE A 938 24.67 -7.47 3.39
C ILE A 938 25.41 -7.66 2.05
N ASN A 939 24.98 -8.58 1.18
CA ASN A 939 25.51 -8.66 -0.20
C ASN A 939 25.33 -7.34 -0.96
N VAL A 940 24.15 -6.70 -0.89
CA VAL A 940 23.94 -5.36 -1.47
C VAL A 940 24.94 -4.37 -0.90
N ALA A 941 25.06 -4.22 0.42
CA ALA A 941 25.97 -3.25 1.05
C ALA A 941 27.44 -3.47 0.65
N LEU A 942 27.94 -4.71 0.72
CA LEU A 942 29.33 -5.08 0.38
C LEU A 942 29.69 -4.85 -1.10
N THR A 943 28.69 -4.74 -1.98
CA THR A 943 28.86 -4.59 -3.43
C THR A 943 28.58 -3.19 -3.97
N ARG A 944 28.34 -2.20 -3.08
CA ARG A 944 28.26 -0.78 -3.44
C ARG A 944 29.61 -0.08 -3.71
N PRO A 945 30.76 -0.41 -3.07
CA PRO A 945 32.00 0.36 -3.28
C PRO A 945 32.75 0.00 -4.56
N LYS A 946 33.56 0.95 -5.06
CA LYS A 946 34.48 0.74 -6.18
C LYS A 946 35.92 0.47 -5.73
N ARG A 947 36.44 1.27 -4.77
CA ARG A 947 37.87 1.32 -4.41
C ARG A 947 38.16 0.97 -2.96
N ALA A 948 37.35 1.44 -2.01
CA ALA A 948 37.49 1.07 -0.59
C ALA A 948 36.16 0.76 0.09
N LEU A 949 36.19 -0.19 1.01
CA LEU A 949 35.10 -0.56 1.92
C LEU A 949 35.61 -0.49 3.36
N VAL A 950 34.87 0.20 4.22
CA VAL A 950 35.10 0.21 5.67
C VAL A 950 33.88 -0.36 6.38
N LEU A 951 34.10 -1.36 7.24
CA LEU A 951 33.08 -2.00 8.06
C LEU A 951 33.22 -1.50 9.51
N VAL A 952 32.13 -1.01 10.13
CA VAL A 952 32.14 -0.38 11.46
C VAL A 952 31.08 -1.02 12.36
N GLY A 953 31.49 -1.55 13.51
CA GLY A 953 30.59 -2.11 14.52
C GLY A 953 31.26 -3.05 15.53
N ASP A 954 30.46 -3.75 16.35
CA ASP A 954 30.94 -4.66 17.39
C ASP A 954 31.39 -6.01 16.79
N PRO A 955 32.69 -6.36 16.85
CA PRO A 955 33.16 -7.65 16.37
C PRO A 955 32.56 -8.81 17.16
N ASN A 956 32.24 -8.64 18.45
CA ASN A 956 31.71 -9.72 19.29
C ASN A 956 30.28 -10.11 18.86
N ALA A 957 29.47 -9.13 18.45
CA ALA A 957 28.15 -9.37 17.86
C ALA A 957 28.28 -10.03 16.48
N LEU A 958 29.13 -9.49 15.61
CA LEU A 958 29.33 -10.04 14.25
C LEU A 958 29.96 -11.44 14.24
N GLU A 959 30.71 -11.83 15.28
CA GLU A 959 31.23 -13.20 15.45
C GLU A 959 30.16 -14.22 15.88
N THR A 960 28.95 -13.82 16.31
CA THR A 960 27.91 -14.79 16.70
C THR A 960 27.31 -15.56 15.53
N ASP A 961 27.43 -15.03 14.31
CA ASP A 961 26.92 -15.66 13.09
C ASP A 961 28.06 -16.16 12.16
N PRO A 962 27.97 -17.36 11.57
CA PRO A 962 29.03 -17.90 10.71
C PRO A 962 29.35 -17.08 9.44
N VAL A 963 28.37 -16.41 8.82
CA VAL A 963 28.58 -15.59 7.61
C VAL A 963 29.29 -14.30 7.99
N TYR A 964 28.81 -13.61 9.02
CA TYR A 964 29.42 -12.38 9.52
C TYR A 964 30.83 -12.62 10.12
N ALA A 965 31.07 -13.77 10.76
CA ALA A 965 32.41 -14.19 11.18
C ALA A 965 33.37 -14.40 10.00
N ARG A 966 32.92 -15.02 8.89
CA ARG A 966 33.72 -15.14 7.65
C ARG A 966 34.01 -13.77 7.03
N MET A 967 33.05 -12.84 7.08
CA MET A 967 33.21 -11.47 6.62
C MET A 967 34.24 -10.71 7.47
N LEU A 968 34.23 -10.86 8.79
CA LEU A 968 35.25 -10.29 9.68
C LEU A 968 36.65 -10.84 9.38
N GLU A 969 36.80 -12.16 9.28
CA GLU A 969 38.06 -12.78 8.86
C GLU A 969 38.55 -12.25 7.51
N TRP A 970 37.64 -12.04 6.55
CA TRP A 970 37.96 -11.46 5.26
C TRP A 970 38.34 -9.98 5.36
N ALA A 971 37.74 -9.20 6.26
CA ALA A 971 38.02 -7.76 6.40
C ALA A 971 39.31 -7.46 7.18
N GLN A 972 39.78 -8.40 8.01
CA GLN A 972 40.99 -8.24 8.84
C GLN A 972 42.30 -8.77 8.20
N ARG A 973 42.23 -9.39 7.02
CA ARG A 973 43.37 -10.02 6.30
C ARG A 973 44.22 -9.06 5.45
#